data_AF-A0A077XQZ3-F1
#
_entry.id   AF-A0A077XQZ3-F1
#
_cell.length_a   1.000
_cell.length_b   1.000
_cell.length_c   1.000
_cell.angle_alpha   90.00
_cell.angle_beta   90.00
_cell.angle_gamma   90.00
#
_symmetry.space_group_name_H-M   'P 1'
#
loop_
_entity.id
_entity.type
_entity.pdbx_description
1 polymer ?
#
loop_
_entity_poly.entity_id
_entity_poly.type
_entity_poly.pdbx_seq_one_letter_code
_entity_poly.pdbx_strand_id
1 'polypeptide(L)'
;MSEIKIDRENTAFMQAVAFVNQTNQHIFLTGKAGTGKTTFLKYIRDHSYKKMAITAPTGVAAMNAGGTTLHSLFWLPFGTFIEDHELKWDEQDGHIYNKSRLFSTIKLTKQRRTILQELELLVIDEVSMVRADTLDAINVILQSVRRDMRPFGGLQLLFIGDLYQLPPVVRDHEWQVLRNHYTSVFFFNAKVLRDNPPILLELDKIYRQQDEGFISILNAIRNNNCDTEMLKELNTYYKPDFEPKEGDQFITLTSHNRNADDINGKALANLSGKMLNLKAVVKDDFAQGSYPAEEILSLKIGAQVMFIRNDTGEDRKYYNGKIGTVKDINLQAGTVVVKFPDGSEDVTAKRETWENIKYNYDKGQDQIKEEVLGTFSQFPLRLAWAITIHKSQGLTFDKAIIDAGTSFAAGQVYVALSRLTSLKGLVLKSIIPAYAIRTDSQVVEFALRSSFQTDIKEILEQCQRTYLAQNLIQCFRWDYLTTSCQEQVVALADRNIDNKVEAEAFWSTMQSNLLTQEKVAHKFITQLYELLKKTDQHVDYALICERTTSAVNWFLPKMDQDLVAALDQHIKDWQIKKRTKKYIDETKELLLDFKRKREQLQQCLTIADALSKKDDFQQALEQVQEQSKTKEKEDLVVQNEEGESAKKLDTKQVTLELYKDGATIEEIAVKRGMVAGTIYGHLIHFVGTEVEATELIEQDKLDLIINTIKAHPGKSSSELKMMLGASIDYPHIKIGQKVLENPVHD
;
A
#
# COMPACT_ATOMS: atom_id res chain seq x y z
N MET A 1 5.80 19.01 8.95
CA MET A 1 5.66 17.69 9.61
C MET A 1 6.60 17.68 10.79
N SER A 2 6.09 17.60 12.02
CA SER A 2 6.92 17.53 13.24
C SER A 2 7.69 16.19 13.26
N GLU A 3 9.01 16.22 13.42
CA GLU A 3 9.84 15.01 13.64
C GLU A 3 9.20 14.11 14.71
N ILE A 4 9.07 12.83 14.40
CA ILE A 4 8.69 11.82 15.39
C ILE A 4 9.84 11.79 16.42
N LYS A 5 9.57 12.16 17.67
CA LYS A 5 10.54 11.95 18.77
C LYS A 5 10.74 10.45 18.96
N ILE A 6 11.87 9.94 18.49
CA ILE A 6 12.26 8.53 18.64
C ILE A 6 13.08 8.39 19.92
N ASP A 7 12.73 7.38 20.70
CA ASP A 7 13.56 6.92 21.80
C ASP A 7 14.75 6.13 21.25
N ARG A 8 15.86 6.82 20.97
CA ARG A 8 17.09 6.20 20.44
C ARG A 8 17.78 5.28 21.44
N GLU A 9 17.37 5.28 22.71
CA GLU A 9 17.88 4.36 23.73
C GLU A 9 17.19 2.98 23.64
N ASN A 10 16.10 2.86 22.88
CA ASN A 10 15.44 1.58 22.64
C ASN A 10 16.24 0.73 21.64
N THR A 11 17.10 -0.14 22.16
CA THR A 11 17.97 -1.03 21.39
C THR A 11 17.19 -1.96 20.47
N ALA A 12 16.07 -2.54 20.92
CA ALA A 12 15.22 -3.41 20.13
C ALA A 12 14.61 -2.69 18.91
N PHE A 13 14.19 -1.43 19.09
CA PHE A 13 13.70 -0.59 17.99
C PHE A 13 14.79 -0.35 16.96
N MET A 14 16.00 0.04 17.37
CA MET A 14 17.12 0.30 16.46
C MET A 14 17.59 -0.96 15.75
N GLN A 15 17.63 -2.10 16.44
CA GLN A 15 17.92 -3.40 15.83
C GLN A 15 16.88 -3.77 14.78
N ALA A 16 15.59 -3.57 15.06
CA ALA A 16 14.53 -3.82 14.09
C ALA A 16 14.66 -2.93 12.84
N VAL A 17 15.01 -1.65 13.01
CA VAL A 17 15.32 -0.77 11.87
C VAL A 17 16.49 -1.32 11.05
N ALA A 18 17.56 -1.77 11.70
CA ALA A 18 18.72 -2.34 11.04
C ALA A 18 18.37 -3.63 10.29
N PHE A 19 17.62 -4.56 10.88
CA PHE A 19 17.19 -5.77 10.17
C PHE A 19 16.33 -5.46 8.93
N VAL A 20 15.39 -4.52 9.03
CA VAL A 20 14.51 -4.14 7.91
C VAL A 20 15.33 -3.59 6.76
N ASN A 21 16.17 -2.60 7.03
CA ASN A 21 16.89 -1.90 5.98
C ASN A 21 18.09 -2.72 5.49
N GLN A 22 18.88 -3.26 6.41
CA GLN A 22 20.25 -3.72 6.16
C GLN A 22 20.35 -5.23 5.99
N THR A 23 19.23 -5.95 5.89
CA THR A 23 19.19 -7.39 5.63
C THR A 23 18.04 -7.76 4.70
N ASN A 24 17.98 -9.00 4.22
CA ASN A 24 16.82 -9.59 3.55
C ASN A 24 16.08 -10.62 4.41
N GLN A 25 16.30 -10.61 5.73
CA GLN A 25 15.66 -11.58 6.63
C GLN A 25 14.19 -11.23 6.88
N HIS A 26 13.33 -12.24 6.93
CA HIS A 26 11.97 -12.05 7.42
C HIS A 26 12.02 -11.68 8.90
N ILE A 27 11.22 -10.70 9.31
CA ILE A 27 11.20 -10.18 10.67
C ILE A 27 9.79 -10.31 11.21
N PHE A 28 9.67 -10.80 12.43
CA PHE A 28 8.45 -10.67 13.21
C PHE A 28 8.70 -9.72 14.37
N LEU A 29 8.20 -8.50 14.23
CA LEU A 29 8.20 -7.49 15.27
C LEU A 29 6.94 -7.64 16.13
N THR A 30 7.14 -8.12 17.35
CA THR A 30 6.09 -8.26 18.35
C THR A 30 6.27 -7.28 19.49
N GLY A 31 5.32 -7.28 20.42
CA GLY A 31 5.40 -6.53 21.66
C GLY A 31 4.03 -6.43 22.30
N LYS A 32 4.02 -6.15 23.59
CA LYS A 32 2.78 -5.94 24.36
C LYS A 32 1.94 -4.81 23.77
N ALA A 33 0.68 -4.73 24.17
CA ALA A 33 -0.15 -3.58 23.85
C ALA A 33 0.54 -2.27 24.32
N GLY A 34 0.60 -1.26 23.45
CA GLY A 34 1.17 0.04 23.79
C GLY A 34 2.70 0.15 23.75
N THR A 35 3.43 -0.79 23.14
CA THR A 35 4.91 -0.75 23.05
C THR A 35 5.48 0.02 21.85
N GLY A 36 4.63 0.72 21.07
CA GLY A 36 5.10 1.58 19.98
C GLY A 36 5.20 0.92 18.59
N LYS A 37 4.60 -0.27 18.37
CA LYS A 37 4.57 -0.95 17.04
C LYS A 37 4.11 -0.03 15.89
N THR A 38 3.00 0.70 16.08
CA THR A 38 2.49 1.65 15.07
C THR A 38 3.47 2.81 14.83
N THR A 39 4.22 3.23 15.85
CA THR A 39 5.27 4.25 15.71
C THR A 39 6.45 3.71 14.89
N PHE A 40 6.85 2.46 15.11
CA PHE A 40 7.86 1.78 14.30
C PHE A 40 7.44 1.69 12.84
N LEU A 41 6.21 1.27 12.56
CA LEU A 41 5.68 1.20 11.19
C LEU A 41 5.76 2.56 10.46
N LYS A 42 5.34 3.63 11.12
CA LYS A 42 5.44 4.99 10.57
C LYS A 42 6.89 5.38 10.30
N TYR A 43 7.79 5.07 11.22
CA TYR A 43 9.21 5.34 11.03
C TYR A 43 9.78 4.61 9.79
N ILE A 44 9.48 3.32 9.64
CA ILE A 44 9.91 2.54 8.47
C ILE A 44 9.31 3.11 7.18
N ARG A 45 8.03 3.48 7.18
CA ARG A 45 7.39 4.11 6.00
C ARG A 45 8.11 5.38 5.56
N ASP A 46 8.50 6.22 6.52
CA ASP A 46 9.07 7.54 6.24
C ASP A 46 10.59 7.50 5.99
N HIS A 47 11.30 6.46 6.48
CA HIS A 47 12.77 6.42 6.50
C HIS A 47 13.39 5.20 5.81
N SER A 48 12.63 4.17 5.46
CA SER A 48 13.17 3.05 4.68
C SER A 48 13.47 3.50 3.25
N TYR A 49 14.53 2.97 2.68
CA TYR A 49 14.89 3.15 1.26
C TYR A 49 14.43 1.98 0.39
N LYS A 50 13.80 0.96 0.99
CA LYS A 50 13.32 -0.19 0.23
C LYS A 50 12.03 0.16 -0.48
N LYS A 51 11.90 -0.30 -1.73
CA LYS A 51 10.62 -0.29 -2.45
C LYS A 51 9.62 -1.14 -1.66
N MET A 52 8.69 -0.48 -0.97
CA MET A 52 7.84 -1.14 0.02
C MET A 52 6.35 -1.06 -0.28
N ALA A 53 5.62 -2.04 0.24
CA ALA A 53 4.16 -2.04 0.27
C ALA A 53 3.70 -2.41 1.69
N ILE A 54 2.86 -1.56 2.26
CA ILE A 54 2.21 -1.78 3.54
C ILE A 54 0.88 -2.47 3.31
N THR A 55 0.67 -3.56 4.05
CA THR A 55 -0.55 -4.34 4.01
C THR A 55 -1.07 -4.69 5.39
N ALA A 56 -2.35 -5.04 5.47
CA ALA A 56 -2.98 -5.60 6.66
C ALA A 56 -4.09 -6.60 6.26
N PRO A 57 -4.58 -7.46 7.17
CA PRO A 57 -5.61 -8.44 6.87
C PRO A 57 -7.01 -7.85 6.70
N THR A 58 -7.29 -6.68 7.29
CA THR A 58 -8.61 -6.02 7.22
C THR A 58 -8.51 -4.62 6.63
N GLY A 59 -9.60 -4.12 6.01
CA GLY A 59 -9.63 -2.80 5.38
C GLY A 59 -9.34 -1.64 6.35
N VAL A 60 -9.89 -1.69 7.56
CA VAL A 60 -9.65 -0.67 8.60
C VAL A 60 -8.20 -0.69 9.08
N ALA A 61 -7.62 -1.88 9.31
CA ALA A 61 -6.22 -2.00 9.69
C ALA A 61 -5.30 -1.47 8.57
N ALA A 62 -5.61 -1.81 7.31
CA ALA A 62 -4.85 -1.34 6.15
C ALA A 62 -4.86 0.19 6.06
N MET A 63 -6.04 0.82 6.19
CA MET A 63 -6.14 2.29 6.19
C MET A 63 -5.38 2.95 7.35
N ASN A 64 -5.44 2.37 8.56
CA ASN A 64 -4.70 2.89 9.71
C ASN A 64 -3.19 2.76 9.55
N ALA A 65 -2.73 1.67 8.92
CA ALA A 65 -1.34 1.43 8.55
C ALA A 65 -0.87 2.32 7.38
N GLY A 66 -1.81 2.96 6.65
CA GLY A 66 -1.51 3.73 5.44
C GLY A 66 -1.18 2.83 4.25
N GLY A 67 -1.86 1.69 4.14
CA GLY A 67 -1.64 0.67 3.12
C GLY A 67 -2.94 0.10 2.54
N THR A 68 -2.83 -1.07 1.89
CA THR A 68 -3.97 -1.80 1.30
C THR A 68 -4.14 -3.17 1.97
N THR A 69 -5.19 -3.92 1.65
CA THR A 69 -5.32 -5.27 2.21
C THR A 69 -4.43 -6.27 1.47
N LEU A 70 -4.03 -7.38 2.13
CA LEU A 70 -3.33 -8.48 1.45
C LEU A 70 -4.11 -9.00 0.23
N HIS A 71 -5.44 -9.10 0.38
CA HIS A 71 -6.33 -9.53 -0.70
C HIS A 71 -6.31 -8.55 -1.88
N SER A 72 -6.24 -7.25 -1.61
CA SER A 72 -6.17 -6.20 -2.63
C SER A 72 -4.82 -6.18 -3.36
N LEU A 73 -3.70 -6.28 -2.63
CA LEU A 73 -2.35 -6.25 -3.22
C LEU A 73 -2.08 -7.49 -4.09
N PHE A 74 -2.47 -8.68 -3.62
CA PHE A 74 -2.19 -9.94 -4.30
C PHE A 74 -3.35 -10.47 -5.15
N TRP A 75 -4.47 -9.73 -5.20
CA TRP A 75 -5.72 -10.14 -5.87
C TRP A 75 -6.22 -11.51 -5.42
N LEU A 76 -6.06 -11.81 -4.13
CA LEU A 76 -6.42 -13.10 -3.58
C LEU A 76 -7.94 -13.30 -3.61
N PRO A 77 -8.42 -14.47 -4.03
CA PRO A 77 -9.83 -14.81 -3.87
C PRO A 77 -10.16 -15.08 -2.39
N PHE A 78 -11.42 -14.87 -2.01
CA PHE A 78 -11.91 -15.27 -0.69
C PHE A 78 -12.14 -16.78 -0.66
N GLY A 79 -11.50 -17.46 0.29
CA GLY A 79 -11.58 -18.90 0.47
C GLY A 79 -10.32 -19.48 1.11
N THR A 80 -10.16 -20.79 0.99
CA THR A 80 -9.04 -21.54 1.55
C THR A 80 -8.04 -21.91 0.47
N PHE A 81 -6.75 -21.72 0.72
CA PHE A 81 -5.69 -22.13 -0.20
C PHE A 81 -5.00 -23.41 0.26
N ILE A 82 -4.92 -24.41 -0.62
CA ILE A 82 -4.17 -25.65 -0.37
C ILE A 82 -3.50 -26.04 -1.68
N GLU A 83 -2.18 -25.88 -1.75
CA GLU A 83 -1.41 -26.00 -3.01
C GLU A 83 -1.72 -27.28 -3.79
N ASP A 84 -1.74 -28.43 -3.11
CA ASP A 84 -1.87 -29.77 -3.69
C ASP A 84 -3.27 -30.39 -3.52
N HIS A 85 -4.31 -29.58 -3.29
CA HIS A 85 -5.68 -30.10 -3.13
C HIS A 85 -6.25 -30.61 -4.46
N GLU A 86 -6.72 -31.86 -4.45
CA GLU A 86 -7.50 -32.44 -5.54
C GLU A 86 -8.92 -31.87 -5.50
N LEU A 87 -9.22 -30.93 -6.40
CA LEU A 87 -10.53 -30.29 -6.48
C LEU A 87 -11.59 -31.25 -7.02
N LYS A 88 -12.68 -31.40 -6.28
CA LYS A 88 -13.90 -32.07 -6.71
C LYS A 88 -14.85 -31.05 -7.32
N TRP A 89 -15.63 -31.48 -8.30
CA TRP A 89 -16.63 -30.64 -8.98
C TRP A 89 -17.95 -30.65 -8.21
N ASP A 90 -17.90 -30.28 -6.92
CA ASP A 90 -19.08 -30.12 -6.07
C ASP A 90 -19.12 -28.72 -5.44
N GLU A 91 -20.25 -28.35 -4.83
CA GLU A 91 -20.42 -27.05 -4.18
C GLU A 91 -19.52 -26.88 -2.94
N GLN A 92 -19.02 -27.97 -2.34
CA GLN A 92 -18.20 -27.93 -1.12
C GLN A 92 -16.81 -27.38 -1.41
N ASP A 93 -16.25 -27.71 -2.58
CA ASP A 93 -14.94 -27.21 -3.03
C ASP A 93 -15.03 -25.83 -3.71
N GLY A 94 -16.22 -25.22 -3.77
CA GLY A 94 -16.47 -23.93 -4.43
C GLY A 94 -15.57 -22.79 -3.97
N HIS A 95 -15.08 -22.82 -2.73
CA HIS A 95 -14.20 -21.81 -2.13
C HIS A 95 -12.80 -22.34 -1.77
N ILE A 96 -12.38 -23.48 -2.33
CA ILE A 96 -11.04 -24.04 -2.16
C ILE A 96 -10.20 -23.74 -3.41
N TYR A 97 -8.99 -23.23 -3.21
CA TYR A 97 -8.06 -22.85 -4.27
C TYR A 97 -6.79 -23.68 -4.15
N ASN A 98 -6.53 -24.50 -5.16
CA ASN A 98 -5.21 -25.08 -5.37
C ASN A 98 -4.36 -24.17 -6.27
N LYS A 99 -3.11 -24.56 -6.54
CA LYS A 99 -2.19 -23.77 -7.37
C LYS A 99 -2.79 -23.39 -8.73
N SER A 100 -3.35 -24.36 -9.44
CA SER A 100 -3.92 -24.15 -10.78
C SER A 100 -5.11 -23.18 -10.75
N ARG A 101 -6.07 -23.41 -9.84
CA ARG A 101 -7.26 -22.55 -9.70
C ARG A 101 -6.91 -21.15 -9.23
N LEU A 102 -5.91 -21.01 -8.35
CA LEU A 102 -5.42 -19.70 -7.92
C LEU A 102 -4.94 -18.89 -9.13
N PHE A 103 -4.02 -19.45 -9.94
CA PHE A 103 -3.48 -18.76 -11.11
C PHE A 103 -4.49 -18.51 -12.24
N SER A 104 -5.54 -19.34 -12.36
CA SER A 104 -6.63 -19.06 -13.31
C SER A 104 -7.59 -17.98 -12.82
N THR A 105 -7.69 -17.79 -11.50
CA THR A 105 -8.55 -16.77 -10.87
C THR A 105 -7.87 -15.41 -10.81
N ILE A 106 -6.58 -15.35 -10.45
CA ILE A 106 -5.85 -14.09 -10.34
C ILE A 106 -5.43 -13.56 -11.72
N LYS A 107 -5.79 -12.31 -12.02
CA LYS A 107 -5.37 -11.64 -13.26
C LYS A 107 -4.04 -10.93 -13.06
N LEU A 108 -2.93 -11.58 -13.38
CA LEU A 108 -1.57 -11.00 -13.30
C LEU A 108 -1.19 -10.26 -14.59
N THR A 109 -1.68 -9.02 -14.75
CA THR A 109 -1.31 -8.13 -15.86
C THR A 109 0.18 -7.73 -15.77
N LYS A 110 0.75 -7.16 -16.86
CA LYS A 110 2.15 -6.68 -16.89
C LYS A 110 2.45 -5.74 -15.72
N GLN A 111 1.61 -4.71 -15.52
CA GLN A 111 1.75 -3.75 -14.42
C GLN A 111 1.75 -4.42 -13.03
N ARG A 112 0.84 -5.37 -12.80
CA ARG A 112 0.74 -6.10 -11.54
C ARG A 112 1.96 -6.96 -11.26
N ARG A 113 2.48 -7.62 -12.30
CA ARG A 113 3.72 -8.40 -12.22
C ARG A 113 4.90 -7.50 -11.89
N THR A 114 5.01 -6.36 -12.56
CA THR A 114 6.08 -5.38 -12.30
C THR A 114 6.09 -4.91 -10.84
N ILE A 115 4.93 -4.57 -10.27
CA ILE A 115 4.86 -4.19 -8.85
C ILE A 115 5.44 -5.30 -7.94
N LEU A 116 5.00 -6.55 -8.13
CA LEU A 116 5.46 -7.67 -7.32
C LEU A 116 6.93 -8.07 -7.57
N GLN A 117 7.48 -7.76 -8.74
CA GLN A 117 8.88 -7.97 -9.09
C GLN A 117 9.79 -6.92 -8.45
N GLU A 118 9.36 -5.66 -8.49
CA GLU A 118 10.13 -4.51 -7.98
C GLU A 118 10.02 -4.31 -6.47
N LEU A 119 9.02 -4.92 -5.82
CA LEU A 119 8.87 -4.88 -4.37
C LEU A 119 10.08 -5.49 -3.66
N GLU A 120 10.61 -4.82 -2.65
CA GLU A 120 11.75 -5.28 -1.84
C GLU A 120 11.33 -5.61 -0.40
N LEU A 121 10.31 -4.91 0.11
CA LEU A 121 9.77 -5.09 1.45
C LEU A 121 8.24 -5.15 1.44
N LEU A 122 7.68 -6.26 1.94
CA LEU A 122 6.25 -6.35 2.26
C LEU A 122 6.05 -6.23 3.76
N VAL A 123 5.33 -5.19 4.19
CA VAL A 123 4.94 -5.02 5.59
C VAL A 123 3.54 -5.56 5.79
N ILE A 124 3.34 -6.38 6.82
CA ILE A 124 2.04 -6.96 7.19
C ILE A 124 1.74 -6.55 8.63
N ASP A 125 0.95 -5.50 8.79
CA ASP A 125 0.45 -5.05 10.10
C ASP A 125 -0.73 -5.92 10.56
N GLU A 126 -0.90 -6.01 11.88
CA GLU A 126 -1.88 -6.90 12.54
C GLU A 126 -1.79 -8.37 12.06
N VAL A 127 -0.56 -8.89 11.93
CA VAL A 127 -0.28 -10.25 11.42
C VAL A 127 -0.99 -11.35 12.23
N SER A 128 -1.39 -11.10 13.48
CA SER A 128 -2.10 -12.08 14.31
C SER A 128 -3.41 -12.56 13.69
N MET A 129 -4.02 -11.78 12.80
CA MET A 129 -5.25 -12.15 12.08
C MET A 129 -4.98 -12.80 10.71
N VAL A 130 -3.72 -12.99 10.32
CA VAL A 130 -3.36 -13.60 9.03
C VAL A 130 -3.32 -15.12 9.16
N ARG A 131 -3.99 -15.80 8.22
CA ARG A 131 -4.01 -17.27 8.17
C ARG A 131 -2.74 -17.84 7.53
N ALA A 132 -2.33 -19.03 7.98
CA ALA A 132 -1.20 -19.78 7.44
C ALA A 132 -1.30 -20.01 5.91
N ASP A 133 -2.46 -20.42 5.43
CA ASP A 133 -2.68 -20.72 4.02
C ASP A 133 -2.67 -19.48 3.12
N THR A 134 -3.07 -18.33 3.66
CA THR A 134 -2.97 -17.04 2.96
C THR A 134 -1.50 -16.70 2.68
N LEU A 135 -0.60 -16.93 3.64
CA LEU A 135 0.84 -16.71 3.41
C LEU A 135 1.42 -17.70 2.40
N ASP A 136 1.02 -18.97 2.43
CA ASP A 136 1.47 -19.95 1.45
C ASP A 136 0.98 -19.60 0.03
N ALA A 137 -0.24 -19.07 -0.11
CA ALA A 137 -0.74 -18.56 -1.39
C ALA A 137 0.12 -17.40 -1.91
N ILE A 138 0.45 -16.44 -1.04
CA ILE A 138 1.34 -15.31 -1.37
C ILE A 138 2.73 -15.81 -1.79
N ASN A 139 3.28 -16.79 -1.07
CA ASN A 139 4.56 -17.41 -1.43
C ASN A 139 4.52 -17.99 -2.85
N VAL A 140 3.51 -18.79 -3.18
CA VAL A 140 3.36 -19.41 -4.51
C VAL A 140 3.24 -18.36 -5.61
N ILE A 141 2.47 -17.29 -5.38
CA ILE A 141 2.35 -16.17 -6.32
C ILE A 141 3.71 -15.50 -6.54
N LEU A 142 4.41 -15.14 -5.47
CA LEU A 142 5.68 -14.43 -5.56
C LEU A 142 6.77 -15.28 -6.21
N GLN A 143 6.88 -16.57 -5.86
CA GLN A 143 7.85 -17.47 -6.49
C GLN A 143 7.62 -17.56 -8.01
N SER A 144 6.36 -17.62 -8.44
CA SER A 144 6.01 -17.65 -9.87
C SER A 144 6.32 -16.32 -10.58
N VAL A 145 5.91 -15.19 -9.97
CA VAL A 145 6.05 -13.86 -10.59
C VAL A 145 7.50 -13.39 -10.63
N ARG A 146 8.27 -13.66 -9.57
CA ARG A 146 9.68 -13.29 -9.44
C ARG A 146 10.64 -14.32 -10.05
N ARG A 147 10.13 -15.50 -10.42
CA ARG A 147 10.92 -16.64 -10.94
C ARG A 147 12.07 -17.03 -10.01
N ASP A 148 11.79 -17.00 -8.71
CA ASP A 148 12.75 -17.30 -7.65
C ASP A 148 12.08 -18.28 -6.68
N MET A 149 12.71 -19.44 -6.46
CA MET A 149 12.17 -20.50 -5.60
C MET A 149 12.50 -20.31 -4.12
N ARG A 150 13.27 -19.27 -3.76
CA ARG A 150 13.43 -18.87 -2.35
C ARG A 150 12.07 -18.49 -1.76
N PRO A 151 11.92 -18.52 -0.42
CA PRO A 151 10.71 -18.05 0.25
C PRO A 151 10.27 -16.69 -0.28
N PHE A 152 8.99 -16.57 -0.61
CA PHE A 152 8.35 -15.36 -1.15
C PHE A 152 9.06 -14.77 -2.38
N GLY A 153 9.73 -15.61 -3.18
CA GLY A 153 10.52 -15.16 -4.32
C GLY A 153 11.67 -14.22 -3.97
N GLY A 154 12.22 -14.36 -2.75
CA GLY A 154 13.31 -13.53 -2.23
C GLY A 154 12.86 -12.15 -1.70
N LEU A 155 11.55 -11.90 -1.64
CA LEU A 155 10.99 -10.68 -1.05
C LEU A 155 11.13 -10.70 0.48
N GLN A 156 11.58 -9.60 1.10
CA GLN A 156 11.62 -9.49 2.56
C GLN A 156 10.21 -9.24 3.12
N LEU A 157 9.86 -9.91 4.22
CA LEU A 157 8.59 -9.70 4.92
C LEU A 157 8.85 -9.15 6.31
N LEU A 158 8.16 -8.08 6.67
CA LEU A 158 8.09 -7.51 8.01
C LEU A 158 6.69 -7.75 8.56
N PHE A 159 6.57 -8.73 9.45
CA PHE A 159 5.35 -9.00 10.19
C PHE A 159 5.30 -8.12 11.44
N ILE A 160 4.21 -7.41 11.65
CA ILE A 160 3.98 -6.59 12.85
C ILE A 160 2.67 -7.04 13.49
N GLY A 161 2.68 -7.29 14.80
CA GLY A 161 1.46 -7.63 15.53
C GLY A 161 1.73 -8.14 16.93
N ASP A 162 0.68 -8.60 17.60
CA ASP A 162 0.77 -9.22 18.92
C ASP A 162 -0.08 -10.50 18.90
N LEU A 163 0.58 -11.66 18.97
CA LEU A 163 -0.06 -12.96 18.86
C LEU A 163 -1.07 -13.26 19.96
N TYR A 164 -0.97 -12.54 21.08
CA TYR A 164 -1.88 -12.69 22.22
C TYR A 164 -3.17 -11.87 22.07
N GLN A 165 -3.30 -11.09 20.99
CA GLN A 165 -4.54 -10.41 20.64
C GLN A 165 -5.46 -11.35 19.84
N LEU A 166 -6.23 -10.81 18.91
CA LEU A 166 -7.27 -11.58 18.22
C LEU A 166 -6.63 -12.53 17.19
N PRO A 167 -7.02 -13.82 17.19
CA PRO A 167 -6.55 -14.79 16.22
C PRO A 167 -7.22 -14.59 14.85
N PRO A 168 -6.78 -15.31 13.80
CA PRO A 168 -7.46 -15.30 12.51
C PRO A 168 -8.90 -15.82 12.65
N VAL A 169 -9.85 -15.17 11.98
CA VAL A 169 -11.24 -15.63 11.95
C VAL A 169 -11.37 -16.70 10.85
N VAL A 170 -11.72 -17.92 11.24
CA VAL A 170 -11.89 -19.07 10.33
C VAL A 170 -13.25 -19.70 10.59
N ARG A 171 -14.03 -19.96 9.54
CA ARG A 171 -15.33 -20.62 9.64
C ARG A 171 -15.12 -22.14 9.83
N ASP A 172 -16.07 -22.80 10.48
CA ASP A 172 -15.96 -24.23 10.81
C ASP A 172 -15.68 -25.12 9.58
N HIS A 173 -16.35 -24.87 8.46
CA HIS A 173 -16.12 -25.62 7.22
C HIS A 173 -14.73 -25.39 6.63
N GLU A 174 -14.18 -24.18 6.74
CA GLU A 174 -12.81 -23.89 6.28
C GLU A 174 -11.80 -24.65 7.15
N TRP A 175 -12.03 -24.66 8.48
CA TRP A 175 -11.14 -25.34 9.42
C TRP A 175 -11.15 -26.86 9.24
N GLN A 176 -12.30 -27.46 8.92
CA GLN A 176 -12.40 -28.90 8.65
C GLN A 176 -11.45 -29.37 7.55
N VAL A 177 -11.18 -28.51 6.57
CA VAL A 177 -10.23 -28.78 5.48
C VAL A 177 -8.80 -28.44 5.92
N LEU A 178 -8.58 -27.23 6.46
CA LEU A 178 -7.26 -26.73 6.84
C LEU A 178 -6.53 -27.60 7.86
N ARG A 179 -7.24 -28.15 8.84
CA ARG A 179 -6.65 -28.94 9.95
C ARG A 179 -5.87 -30.18 9.49
N ASN A 180 -6.14 -30.67 8.28
CA ASN A 180 -5.42 -31.81 7.71
C ASN A 180 -4.06 -31.40 7.10
N HIS A 181 -3.84 -30.11 6.85
CA HIS A 181 -2.64 -29.58 6.19
C HIS A 181 -1.80 -28.68 7.10
N TYR A 182 -2.42 -28.08 8.11
CA TYR A 182 -1.81 -27.11 9.01
C TYR A 182 -2.02 -27.51 10.48
N THR A 183 -0.96 -27.41 11.28
CA THR A 183 -1.02 -27.62 12.73
C THR A 183 -1.93 -26.61 13.43
N SER A 184 -1.99 -25.38 12.90
CA SER A 184 -2.88 -24.32 13.36
C SER A 184 -3.20 -23.33 12.23
N VAL A 185 -4.17 -22.45 12.45
CA VAL A 185 -4.52 -21.37 11.51
C VAL A 185 -3.52 -20.23 11.47
N PHE A 186 -2.64 -20.09 12.46
CA PHE A 186 -1.78 -18.92 12.61
C PHE A 186 -0.70 -18.84 11.53
N PHE A 187 -0.37 -17.61 11.12
CA PHE A 187 0.62 -17.33 10.08
C PHE A 187 1.96 -18.07 10.27
N PHE A 188 2.44 -18.21 11.51
CA PHE A 188 3.73 -18.86 11.82
C PHE A 188 3.72 -20.38 11.57
N ASN A 189 2.56 -20.99 11.30
CA ASN A 189 2.44 -22.39 10.86
C ASN A 189 2.33 -22.55 9.34
N ALA A 190 2.42 -21.45 8.57
CA ALA A 190 2.56 -21.49 7.11
C ALA A 190 3.72 -22.39 6.72
N LYS A 191 3.56 -23.20 5.68
CA LYS A 191 4.57 -24.19 5.27
C LYS A 191 5.87 -23.49 4.90
N VAL A 192 5.79 -22.36 4.19
CA VAL A 192 6.96 -21.56 3.79
C VAL A 192 7.83 -21.09 4.97
N LEU A 193 7.23 -20.86 6.14
CA LEU A 193 7.94 -20.35 7.33
C LEU A 193 8.53 -21.46 8.22
N ARG A 194 8.20 -22.74 7.99
CA ARG A 194 8.68 -23.85 8.83
C ARG A 194 10.21 -23.98 8.78
N ASP A 195 10.76 -23.93 7.57
CA ASP A 195 12.20 -24.04 7.32
C ASP A 195 12.89 -22.67 7.27
N ASN A 196 12.11 -21.59 7.26
CA ASN A 196 12.60 -20.21 7.15
C ASN A 196 11.87 -19.31 8.17
N PRO A 197 12.06 -19.56 9.47
CA PRO A 197 11.37 -18.79 10.51
C PRO A 197 11.86 -17.33 10.50
N PRO A 198 10.97 -16.35 10.73
CA PRO A 198 11.38 -14.96 10.85
C PRO A 198 12.20 -14.72 12.13
N ILE A 199 13.07 -13.71 12.09
CA ILE A 199 13.76 -13.19 13.28
C ILE A 199 12.74 -12.53 14.19
N LEU A 200 12.64 -12.97 15.44
CA LEU A 200 11.70 -12.42 16.41
C LEU A 200 12.36 -11.22 17.11
N LEU A 201 11.70 -10.08 17.06
CA LEU A 201 12.11 -8.88 17.80
C LEU A 201 10.93 -8.44 18.67
N GLU A 202 11.11 -8.39 20.00
CA GLU A 202 10.07 -7.94 20.93
C GLU A 202 10.37 -6.52 21.43
N LEU A 203 9.42 -5.61 21.24
CA LEU A 203 9.41 -4.31 21.91
C LEU A 203 8.88 -4.48 23.34
N ASP A 204 9.71 -4.14 24.33
CA ASP A 204 9.49 -4.38 25.75
C ASP A 204 8.89 -3.17 26.49
N LYS A 205 9.32 -1.95 26.14
CA LYS A 205 8.91 -0.70 26.79
C LYS A 205 7.45 -0.36 26.51
N ILE A 206 6.61 -0.41 27.56
CA ILE A 206 5.18 -0.06 27.50
C ILE A 206 5.03 1.45 27.72
N TYR A 207 4.36 2.14 26.80
CA TYR A 207 4.12 3.59 26.90
C TYR A 207 2.69 3.95 27.33
N ARG A 208 1.73 3.01 27.20
CA ARG A 208 0.29 3.28 27.39
C ARG A 208 -0.14 3.24 28.86
N GLN A 209 0.28 2.22 29.60
CA GLN A 209 -0.05 2.04 31.01
C GLN A 209 1.14 2.48 31.87
N GLN A 210 0.86 3.14 33.00
CA GLN A 210 1.87 3.53 33.99
C GLN A 210 1.72 2.79 35.33
N ASP A 211 0.60 2.09 35.54
CA ASP A 211 0.32 1.34 36.77
C ASP A 211 0.94 -0.06 36.70
N GLU A 212 1.97 -0.31 37.51
CA GLU A 212 2.68 -1.59 37.55
C GLU A 212 1.78 -2.78 37.94
N GLY A 213 0.80 -2.57 38.84
CA GLY A 213 -0.13 -3.61 39.24
C GLY A 213 -1.03 -4.04 38.07
N PHE A 214 -1.56 -3.05 37.34
CA PHE A 214 -2.35 -3.33 36.16
C PHE A 214 -1.54 -3.97 35.03
N ILE A 215 -0.30 -3.51 34.81
CA ILE A 215 0.62 -4.10 33.83
C ILE A 215 0.90 -5.57 34.17
N SER A 216 1.08 -5.88 35.46
CA SER A 216 1.29 -7.25 35.95
C SER A 216 0.09 -8.15 35.62
N ILE A 217 -1.12 -7.71 35.94
CA ILE A 217 -2.37 -8.44 35.62
C ILE A 217 -2.50 -8.65 34.12
N LEU A 218 -2.29 -7.61 33.30
CA LEU A 218 -2.38 -7.73 31.84
C LEU A 218 -1.36 -8.75 31.29
N ASN A 219 -0.13 -8.75 31.82
CA ASN A 219 0.89 -9.71 31.42
C ASN A 219 0.55 -11.14 31.88
N ALA A 220 -0.02 -11.29 33.07
CA ALA A 220 -0.47 -12.58 33.58
C ALA A 220 -1.62 -13.14 32.75
N ILE A 221 -2.58 -12.29 32.34
CA ILE A 221 -3.66 -12.66 31.40
C ILE A 221 -3.07 -13.04 30.04
N ARG A 222 -2.15 -12.23 29.49
CA ARG A 222 -1.47 -12.48 28.22
C ARG A 222 -0.81 -13.87 28.22
N ASN A 223 -0.04 -14.16 29.26
CA ASN A 223 0.77 -15.37 29.35
C ASN A 223 0.05 -16.58 29.97
N ASN A 224 -1.27 -16.48 30.20
CA ASN A 224 -2.08 -17.51 30.84
C ASN A 224 -1.57 -17.94 32.24
N ASN A 225 -1.00 -16.99 32.98
CA ASN A 225 -0.45 -17.16 34.33
C ASN A 225 -1.23 -16.32 35.37
N CYS A 226 -2.48 -15.96 35.08
CA CYS A 226 -3.31 -15.16 35.99
C CYS A 226 -3.74 -16.02 37.18
N ASP A 227 -3.22 -15.70 38.37
CA ASP A 227 -3.53 -16.43 39.59
C ASP A 227 -4.91 -16.05 40.16
N THR A 228 -5.34 -16.79 41.18
CA THR A 228 -6.64 -16.55 41.82
C THR A 228 -6.74 -15.22 42.55
N GLU A 229 -5.62 -14.62 43.00
CA GLU A 229 -5.63 -13.32 43.69
C GLU A 229 -5.78 -12.18 42.69
N MET A 230 -5.06 -12.22 41.56
CA MET A 230 -5.21 -11.30 40.43
C MET A 230 -6.63 -11.34 39.85
N LEU A 231 -7.21 -12.54 39.74
CA LEU A 231 -8.61 -12.71 39.33
C LEU A 231 -9.59 -12.12 40.35
N LYS A 232 -9.34 -12.29 41.66
CA LYS A 232 -10.16 -11.66 42.70
C LYS A 232 -10.07 -10.14 42.60
N GLU A 233 -8.86 -9.59 42.46
CA GLU A 233 -8.62 -8.16 42.28
C GLU A 233 -9.39 -7.62 41.07
N LEU A 234 -9.27 -8.27 39.92
CA LEU A 234 -9.98 -7.88 38.69
C LEU A 234 -11.50 -7.94 38.87
N ASN A 235 -12.01 -8.96 39.56
CA ASN A 235 -13.43 -9.11 39.83
C ASN A 235 -13.96 -8.17 40.92
N THR A 236 -13.12 -7.42 41.65
CA THR A 236 -13.61 -6.32 42.51
C THR A 236 -14.27 -5.20 41.71
N TYR A 237 -13.99 -5.11 40.41
CA TYR A 237 -14.61 -4.17 39.47
C TYR A 237 -15.92 -4.69 38.86
N TYR A 238 -16.41 -5.86 39.28
CA TYR A 238 -17.71 -6.40 38.87
C TYR A 238 -18.88 -5.61 39.46
N LYS A 239 -19.62 -4.93 38.58
CA LYS A 239 -20.78 -4.08 38.92
C LYS A 239 -21.85 -4.27 37.83
N PRO A 240 -22.70 -5.30 37.92
CA PRO A 240 -23.65 -5.64 36.86
C PRO A 240 -24.71 -4.55 36.63
N ASP A 241 -25.14 -3.90 37.70
CA ASP A 241 -26.16 -2.83 37.69
C ASP A 241 -25.53 -1.43 37.56
N PHE A 242 -24.26 -1.34 37.14
CA PHE A 242 -23.62 -0.05 36.95
C PHE A 242 -24.20 0.68 35.74
N GLU A 243 -24.79 1.84 36.00
CA GLU A 243 -25.16 2.81 35.00
C GLU A 243 -24.28 4.06 35.14
N PRO A 244 -23.62 4.51 34.04
CA PRO A 244 -22.89 5.77 34.04
C PRO A 244 -23.80 6.92 34.45
N LYS A 245 -23.32 7.82 35.31
CA LYS A 245 -24.04 9.06 35.60
C LYS A 245 -24.02 9.98 34.39
N GLU A 246 -24.95 10.92 34.36
CA GLU A 246 -24.99 11.93 33.29
C GLU A 246 -23.68 12.73 33.26
N GLY A 247 -22.97 12.70 32.12
CA GLY A 247 -21.65 13.30 31.95
C GLY A 247 -20.46 12.35 32.14
N ASP A 248 -20.66 11.13 32.67
CA ASP A 248 -19.62 10.11 32.70
C ASP A 248 -19.43 9.46 31.32
N GLN A 249 -18.28 9.69 30.70
CA GLN A 249 -17.96 9.18 29.35
C GLN A 249 -17.41 7.75 29.36
N PHE A 250 -18.20 6.79 29.86
CA PHE A 250 -17.87 5.37 29.70
C PHE A 250 -18.18 4.91 28.27
N ILE A 251 -17.27 4.13 27.70
CA ILE A 251 -17.55 3.34 26.48
C ILE A 251 -17.77 1.87 26.84
N THR A 252 -18.80 1.26 26.28
CA THR A 252 -19.08 -0.16 26.47
C THR A 252 -18.37 -0.99 25.41
N LEU A 253 -17.52 -1.93 25.82
CA LEU A 253 -16.88 -2.90 24.93
C LEU A 253 -17.70 -4.18 24.91
N THR A 254 -18.21 -4.54 23.73
CA THR A 254 -19.07 -5.72 23.52
C THR A 254 -18.45 -6.72 22.55
N SER A 255 -18.92 -7.97 22.55
CA SER A 255 -18.43 -9.00 21.64
C SER A 255 -18.99 -8.88 20.22
N HIS A 256 -20.21 -8.35 20.04
CA HIS A 256 -20.95 -8.39 18.76
C HIS A 256 -21.37 -6.99 18.28
N ASN A 257 -21.30 -6.75 16.96
CA ASN A 257 -21.70 -5.47 16.34
C ASN A 257 -23.14 -5.10 16.69
N ARG A 258 -24.07 -6.07 16.59
CA ARG A 258 -25.48 -5.88 16.94
C ARG A 258 -25.67 -5.28 18.33
N ASN A 259 -24.94 -5.76 19.34
CA ASN A 259 -25.06 -5.25 20.71
C ASN A 259 -24.56 -3.81 20.81
N ALA A 260 -23.45 -3.48 20.13
CA ALA A 260 -22.95 -2.12 20.09
C ALA A 260 -23.93 -1.18 19.37
N ASP A 261 -24.49 -1.61 18.25
CA ASP A 261 -25.46 -0.84 17.46
C ASP A 261 -26.77 -0.61 18.24
N ASP A 262 -27.26 -1.62 18.96
CA ASP A 262 -28.44 -1.53 19.81
C ASP A 262 -28.24 -0.53 20.96
N ILE A 263 -27.07 -0.56 21.63
CA ILE A 263 -26.75 0.38 22.72
C ILE A 263 -26.64 1.81 22.17
N ASN A 264 -25.90 2.00 21.08
CA ASN A 264 -25.72 3.30 20.44
C ASN A 264 -27.07 3.86 19.96
N GLY A 265 -27.90 3.04 19.33
CA GLY A 265 -29.21 3.41 18.84
C GLY A 265 -30.17 3.82 19.95
N LYS A 266 -30.25 3.04 21.04
CA LYS A 266 -31.08 3.37 22.22
C LYS A 266 -30.63 4.67 22.88
N ALA A 267 -29.32 4.83 23.11
CA ALA A 267 -28.77 6.03 23.73
C ALA A 267 -29.04 7.28 22.88
N LEU A 268 -28.85 7.20 21.56
CA LEU A 268 -29.16 8.29 20.63
C LEU A 268 -30.67 8.58 20.57
N ALA A 269 -31.53 7.56 20.63
CA ALA A 269 -32.97 7.75 20.64
C ALA A 269 -33.45 8.50 21.89
N ASN A 270 -32.89 8.18 23.05
CA ASN A 270 -33.25 8.78 24.35
C ASN A 270 -32.85 10.25 24.49
N LEU A 271 -31.89 10.74 23.70
CA LEU A 271 -31.54 12.15 23.69
C LEU A 271 -32.68 13.01 23.13
N SER A 272 -32.93 14.15 23.78
CA SER A 272 -33.83 15.17 23.26
C SER A 272 -33.24 15.87 22.03
N GLY A 273 -34.09 16.55 21.25
CA GLY A 273 -33.66 17.30 20.08
C GLY A 273 -33.75 16.53 18.76
N LYS A 274 -33.51 17.27 17.67
CA LYS A 274 -33.67 16.79 16.30
C LYS A 274 -32.49 15.90 15.89
N MET A 275 -32.79 14.70 15.37
CA MET A 275 -31.79 13.83 14.76
C MET A 275 -31.35 14.42 13.42
N LEU A 276 -30.03 14.52 13.23
CA LEU A 276 -29.40 14.99 12.00
C LEU A 276 -28.58 13.87 11.38
N ASN A 277 -28.79 13.60 10.10
CA ASN A 277 -28.13 12.54 9.35
C ASN A 277 -27.07 13.16 8.43
N LEU A 278 -25.81 12.89 8.72
CA LEU A 278 -24.66 13.42 8.00
C LEU A 278 -24.17 12.35 7.01
N LYS A 279 -24.53 12.49 5.74
CA LYS A 279 -24.12 11.54 4.68
C LYS A 279 -22.65 11.76 4.28
N ALA A 280 -21.90 10.68 4.12
CA ALA A 280 -20.55 10.68 3.59
C ALA A 280 -20.54 11.09 2.10
N VAL A 281 -19.42 11.65 1.65
CA VAL A 281 -19.16 11.93 0.24
C VAL A 281 -18.19 10.86 -0.26
N VAL A 282 -18.66 10.00 -1.16
CA VAL A 282 -17.85 8.94 -1.75
C VAL A 282 -17.59 9.26 -3.22
N LYS A 283 -16.34 9.17 -3.66
CA LYS A 283 -15.94 9.38 -5.05
C LYS A 283 -15.13 8.19 -5.55
N ASP A 284 -15.32 7.87 -6.83
CA ASP A 284 -14.60 6.83 -7.58
C ASP A 284 -14.68 5.44 -6.92
N ASP A 285 -13.59 4.66 -6.95
CA ASP A 285 -13.58 3.28 -6.46
C ASP A 285 -13.35 3.23 -4.95
N PHE A 286 -14.45 3.13 -4.20
CA PHE A 286 -14.43 2.88 -2.76
C PHE A 286 -15.56 1.92 -2.35
N ALA A 287 -15.22 0.67 -2.08
CA ALA A 287 -16.19 -0.38 -1.74
C ALA A 287 -16.88 -0.12 -0.38
N GLN A 288 -18.19 -0.32 -0.33
CA GLN A 288 -19.02 -0.07 0.87
C GLN A 288 -18.59 -0.88 2.10
N GLY A 289 -18.15 -2.14 1.90
CA GLY A 289 -17.65 -2.99 2.99
C GLY A 289 -16.33 -2.52 3.61
N SER A 290 -15.66 -1.56 2.96
CA SER A 290 -14.37 -1.00 3.40
C SER A 290 -14.51 0.40 3.97
N TYR A 291 -15.71 0.92 4.18
CA TYR A 291 -15.87 2.27 4.72
C TYR A 291 -15.25 2.40 6.13
N PRO A 292 -14.41 3.42 6.36
CA PRO A 292 -13.75 3.62 7.65
C PRO A 292 -14.71 4.13 8.73
N ALA A 293 -15.74 4.87 8.31
CA ALA A 293 -16.78 5.45 9.15
C ALA A 293 -18.18 5.10 8.62
N GLU A 294 -19.23 5.45 9.37
CA GLU A 294 -20.60 5.29 8.86
C GLU A 294 -20.82 6.12 7.59
N GLU A 295 -21.44 5.50 6.58
CA GLU A 295 -21.92 6.22 5.39
C GLU A 295 -22.93 7.30 5.79
N ILE A 296 -23.76 7.02 6.79
CA ILE A 296 -24.72 7.98 7.36
C ILE A 296 -24.45 8.08 8.87
N LEU A 297 -23.79 9.15 9.28
CA LEU A 297 -23.53 9.45 10.68
C LEU A 297 -24.74 10.19 11.27
N SER A 298 -25.51 9.50 12.12
CA SER A 298 -26.70 10.05 12.76
C SER A 298 -26.34 10.65 14.13
N LEU A 299 -26.57 11.95 14.32
CA LEU A 299 -26.21 12.69 15.55
C LEU A 299 -27.38 13.50 16.12
N LYS A 300 -27.29 13.79 17.42
CA LYS A 300 -28.08 14.79 18.15
C LYS A 300 -27.13 15.62 19.02
N ILE A 301 -27.53 16.83 19.40
CA ILE A 301 -26.85 17.57 20.46
C ILE A 301 -26.90 16.73 21.75
N GLY A 302 -25.77 16.60 22.44
CA GLY A 302 -25.62 15.69 23.58
C GLY A 302 -25.16 14.27 23.23
N ALA A 303 -24.99 13.92 21.94
CA ALA A 303 -24.51 12.60 21.56
C ALA A 303 -23.07 12.37 22.02
N GLN A 304 -22.78 11.20 22.59
CA GLN A 304 -21.42 10.77 22.90
C GLN A 304 -20.77 10.23 21.64
N VAL A 305 -19.67 10.85 21.24
CA VAL A 305 -18.91 10.51 20.04
C VAL A 305 -17.45 10.29 20.39
N MET A 306 -16.75 9.52 19.57
CA MET A 306 -15.30 9.40 19.63
C MET A 306 -14.68 9.80 18.31
N PHE A 307 -13.49 10.39 18.38
CA PHE A 307 -12.68 10.66 17.20
C PHE A 307 -12.10 9.36 16.65
N ILE A 308 -12.12 9.19 15.33
CA ILE A 308 -11.55 8.01 14.65
C ILE A 308 -10.24 8.30 13.92
N ARG A 309 -9.71 9.52 14.06
CA ARG A 309 -8.47 10.02 13.46
C ARG A 309 -7.68 10.83 14.50
N ASN A 310 -6.38 10.97 14.25
CA ASN A 310 -5.54 11.89 15.03
C ASN A 310 -5.58 13.26 14.38
N ASP A 311 -5.62 14.31 15.20
CA ASP A 311 -5.52 15.68 14.71
C ASP A 311 -4.16 15.90 14.03
N THR A 312 -4.21 16.49 12.84
CA THR A 312 -3.04 16.81 12.01
C THR A 312 -2.53 18.22 12.25
N GLY A 313 -3.26 19.04 13.01
CA GLY A 313 -2.86 20.39 13.40
C GLY A 313 -1.68 20.41 14.39
N GLU A 314 -1.06 21.58 14.52
CA GLU A 314 0.11 21.78 15.40
C GLU A 314 -0.21 21.55 16.88
N ASP A 315 -1.42 21.92 17.31
CA ASP A 315 -1.88 21.79 18.70
C ASP A 315 -2.34 20.37 19.08
N ARG A 316 -2.48 19.45 18.11
CA ARG A 316 -2.99 18.07 18.27
C ARG A 316 -4.14 17.95 19.28
N LYS A 317 -5.26 18.63 19.01
CA LYS A 317 -6.38 18.83 19.95
C LYS A 317 -7.16 17.54 20.24
N TYR A 318 -7.11 16.56 19.35
CA TYR A 318 -7.72 15.25 19.51
C TYR A 318 -6.86 14.11 18.94
N TYR A 319 -7.15 12.90 19.40
CA TYR A 319 -6.51 11.66 18.95
C TYR A 319 -7.56 10.57 18.71
N ASN A 320 -7.19 9.54 17.95
CA ASN A 320 -8.06 8.41 17.65
C ASN A 320 -8.45 7.67 18.95
N GLY A 321 -9.74 7.63 19.24
CA GLY A 321 -10.33 7.10 20.47
C GLY A 321 -10.72 8.16 21.52
N LYS A 322 -10.35 9.45 21.35
CA LYS A 322 -10.75 10.52 22.29
C LYS A 322 -12.28 10.67 22.28
N ILE A 323 -12.90 10.49 23.43
CA ILE A 323 -14.37 10.57 23.60
C ILE A 323 -14.76 12.00 23.96
N GLY A 324 -15.89 12.46 23.42
CA GLY A 324 -16.46 13.76 23.68
C GLY A 324 -17.99 13.75 23.51
N THR A 325 -18.60 14.89 23.80
CA THR A 325 -20.05 15.08 23.66
C THR A 325 -20.32 16.16 22.61
N VAL A 326 -21.22 15.90 21.67
CA VAL A 326 -21.62 16.88 20.64
C VAL A 326 -22.30 18.06 21.32
N LYS A 327 -21.72 19.26 21.17
CA LYS A 327 -22.24 20.52 21.69
C LYS A 327 -23.08 21.27 20.66
N ASP A 328 -22.63 21.29 19.41
CA ASP A 328 -23.32 21.98 18.31
C ASP A 328 -23.07 21.29 16.97
N ILE A 329 -24.01 21.44 16.04
CA ILE A 329 -23.94 20.88 14.68
C ILE A 329 -24.37 21.98 13.71
N ASN A 330 -23.43 22.49 12.91
CA ASN A 330 -23.71 23.49 11.90
C ASN A 330 -23.63 22.87 10.50
N LEU A 331 -24.79 22.60 9.90
CA LEU A 331 -24.89 22.00 8.57
C LEU A 331 -24.43 22.94 7.45
N GLN A 332 -24.62 24.26 7.61
CA GLN A 332 -24.23 25.24 6.59
C GLN A 332 -22.71 25.43 6.55
N ALA A 333 -22.08 25.51 7.71
CA ALA A 333 -20.62 25.59 7.84
C ALA A 333 -19.94 24.22 7.68
N GLY A 334 -20.70 23.11 7.73
CA GLY A 334 -20.17 21.76 7.65
C GLY A 334 -19.28 21.40 8.84
N THR A 335 -19.68 21.78 10.05
CA THR A 335 -18.90 21.59 11.28
C THR A 335 -19.70 20.91 12.39
N VAL A 336 -19.00 20.13 13.23
CA VAL A 336 -19.54 19.54 14.46
C VAL A 336 -18.63 19.97 15.62
N VAL A 337 -19.19 20.61 16.64
CA VAL A 337 -18.43 21.03 17.83
C VAL A 337 -18.56 19.96 18.90
N VAL A 338 -17.42 19.45 19.37
CA VAL A 338 -17.32 18.41 20.39
C VAL A 338 -16.70 18.99 21.66
N LYS A 339 -17.40 18.84 22.78
CA LYS A 339 -16.95 19.23 24.11
C LYS A 339 -16.33 18.04 24.83
N PHE A 340 -15.27 18.29 25.60
CA PHE A 340 -14.61 17.28 26.42
C PHE A 340 -14.88 17.47 27.91
N PRO A 341 -14.88 16.39 28.71
CA PRO A 341 -15.15 16.44 30.14
C PRO A 341 -13.92 16.82 30.96
N ASP A 342 -12.73 16.65 30.40
CA ASP A 342 -11.43 16.97 31.01
C ASP A 342 -11.16 18.49 31.11
N GLY A 343 -12.08 19.31 30.60
CA GLY A 343 -11.94 20.77 30.54
C GLY A 343 -11.04 21.25 29.39
N SER A 344 -10.58 20.35 28.51
CA SER A 344 -9.88 20.74 27.29
C SER A 344 -10.79 21.54 26.35
N GLU A 345 -10.18 22.38 25.51
CA GLU A 345 -10.92 23.23 24.58
C GLU A 345 -11.86 22.42 23.68
N ASP A 346 -13.06 22.97 23.45
CA ASP A 346 -14.00 22.41 22.49
C ASP A 346 -13.35 22.32 21.09
N VAL A 347 -13.49 21.16 20.45
CA VAL A 347 -12.94 20.92 19.11
C VAL A 347 -14.02 21.08 18.06
N THR A 348 -13.72 21.86 17.03
CA THR A 348 -14.56 21.95 15.82
C THR A 348 -14.10 20.91 14.80
N ALA A 349 -14.81 19.78 14.73
CA ALA A 349 -14.56 18.74 13.75
C ALA A 349 -15.10 19.13 12.37
N LYS A 350 -14.25 19.00 11.35
CA LYS A 350 -14.60 19.13 9.93
C LYS A 350 -14.57 17.75 9.28
N ARG A 351 -15.10 17.63 8.08
CA ARG A 351 -14.96 16.39 7.29
C ARG A 351 -13.49 16.13 7.00
N GLU A 352 -13.07 14.90 7.23
CA GLU A 352 -11.78 14.38 6.79
C GLU A 352 -12.00 13.41 5.62
N THR A 353 -10.96 13.20 4.83
CA THR A 353 -10.98 12.32 3.66
C THR A 353 -10.07 11.13 3.89
N TRP A 354 -10.60 9.94 3.64
CA TRP A 354 -9.86 8.68 3.56
C TRP A 354 -9.68 8.29 2.11
N GLU A 355 -8.52 7.76 1.80
CA GLU A 355 -8.12 7.39 0.45
C GLU A 355 -8.08 5.87 0.35
N ASN A 356 -8.73 5.32 -0.66
CA ASN A 356 -8.51 3.96 -1.08
C ASN A 356 -7.31 3.97 -2.04
N ILE A 357 -6.18 3.42 -1.60
CA ILE A 357 -4.94 3.43 -2.37
C ILE A 357 -4.66 2.06 -3.01
N LYS A 358 -4.01 2.10 -4.16
CA LYS A 358 -3.27 0.97 -4.71
C LYS A 358 -1.81 1.33 -4.88
N TYR A 359 -0.96 0.33 -4.92
CA TYR A 359 0.44 0.53 -5.28
C TYR A 359 0.61 0.49 -6.80
N ASN A 360 1.47 1.36 -7.29
CA ASN A 360 1.96 1.35 -8.67
C ASN A 360 3.48 1.52 -8.68
N TYR A 361 4.16 0.90 -9.64
CA TYR A 361 5.59 1.11 -9.82
C TYR A 361 5.81 2.27 -10.78
N ASP A 362 6.48 3.32 -10.30
CA ASP A 362 6.94 4.43 -11.12
C ASP A 362 8.33 4.09 -11.67
N LYS A 363 8.35 3.62 -12.92
CA LYS A 363 9.59 3.31 -13.61
C LYS A 363 10.45 4.55 -13.83
N GLY A 364 9.96 5.79 -13.78
CA GLY A 364 10.81 6.97 -13.88
C GLY A 364 11.64 7.19 -12.62
N GLN A 365 11.00 7.11 -11.45
CA GLN A 365 11.62 7.39 -10.14
C GLN A 365 12.18 6.17 -9.42
N ASP A 366 12.03 4.98 -9.98
CA ASP A 366 12.39 3.70 -9.35
C ASP A 366 11.71 3.50 -7.98
N GLN A 367 10.46 3.92 -7.87
CA GLN A 367 9.75 3.89 -6.59
C GLN A 367 8.37 3.25 -6.73
N ILE A 368 7.96 2.57 -5.67
CA ILE A 368 6.58 2.15 -5.51
C ILE A 368 5.81 3.34 -4.94
N LYS A 369 4.86 3.85 -5.71
CA LYS A 369 4.00 4.98 -5.34
C LYS A 369 2.60 4.52 -5.01
N GLU A 370 1.96 5.30 -4.15
CA GLU A 370 0.55 5.16 -3.82
C GLU A 370 -0.28 5.95 -4.86
N GLU A 371 -1.26 5.28 -5.47
CA GLU A 371 -2.24 5.89 -6.37
C GLU A 371 -3.62 5.82 -5.71
N VAL A 372 -4.27 6.98 -5.55
CA VAL A 372 -5.61 7.08 -4.98
C VAL A 372 -6.64 6.62 -6.02
N LEU A 373 -7.35 5.53 -5.73
CA LEU A 373 -8.43 4.96 -6.54
C LEU A 373 -9.79 5.59 -6.27
N GLY A 374 -9.99 6.06 -5.05
CA GLY A 374 -11.24 6.66 -4.61
C GLY A 374 -11.12 7.26 -3.24
N THR A 375 -12.11 8.09 -2.91
CA THR A 375 -12.10 8.85 -1.66
C THR A 375 -13.42 8.69 -0.92
N PHE A 376 -13.33 8.60 0.40
CA PHE A 376 -14.46 8.60 1.31
C PHE A 376 -14.29 9.80 2.24
N SER A 377 -15.24 10.72 2.29
CA SER A 377 -15.16 11.92 3.12
C SER A 377 -16.33 12.04 4.10
N GLN A 378 -16.00 12.09 5.38
CA GLN A 378 -16.96 12.09 6.50
C GLN A 378 -16.36 12.83 7.70
N PHE A 379 -17.19 13.28 8.64
CA PHE A 379 -16.69 13.72 9.94
C PHE A 379 -15.90 12.58 10.62
N PRO A 380 -14.73 12.85 11.22
CA PRO A 380 -13.92 11.84 11.89
C PRO A 380 -14.50 11.46 13.25
N LEU A 381 -15.81 11.20 13.31
CA LEU A 381 -16.60 10.93 14.49
C LEU A 381 -17.42 9.65 14.31
N ARG A 382 -17.59 8.90 15.40
CA ARG A 382 -18.49 7.75 15.50
C ARG A 382 -19.20 7.80 16.85
N LEU A 383 -20.43 7.27 16.93
CA LEU A 383 -21.14 7.09 18.20
C LEU A 383 -20.33 6.19 19.15
N ALA A 384 -20.20 6.60 20.40
CA ALA A 384 -19.21 6.01 21.32
C ALA A 384 -19.79 5.58 22.67
N TRP A 385 -21.09 5.26 22.76
CA TRP A 385 -21.61 4.57 23.94
C TRP A 385 -21.20 3.10 23.97
N ALA A 386 -21.08 2.48 22.80
CA ALA A 386 -20.59 1.13 22.66
C ALA A 386 -19.78 0.90 21.38
N ILE A 387 -18.81 0.00 21.45
CA ILE A 387 -18.02 -0.50 20.35
C ILE A 387 -17.73 -1.99 20.56
N THR A 388 -17.45 -2.73 19.49
CA THR A 388 -16.99 -4.11 19.64
C THR A 388 -15.53 -4.17 20.08
N ILE A 389 -15.17 -5.24 20.79
CA ILE A 389 -13.78 -5.55 21.19
C ILE A 389 -12.86 -5.61 19.94
N HIS A 390 -13.35 -6.17 18.83
CA HIS A 390 -12.61 -6.18 17.56
C HIS A 390 -12.32 -4.76 17.04
N LYS A 391 -13.31 -3.87 17.02
CA LYS A 391 -13.15 -2.49 16.52
C LYS A 391 -12.39 -1.59 17.50
N SER A 392 -12.21 -2.00 18.76
CA SER A 392 -11.44 -1.25 19.75
C SER A 392 -9.93 -1.54 19.70
N GLN A 393 -9.50 -2.53 18.92
CA GLN A 393 -8.08 -2.85 18.74
C GLN A 393 -7.30 -1.61 18.27
N GLY A 394 -6.08 -1.45 18.79
CA GLY A 394 -5.29 -0.22 18.62
C GLY A 394 -5.72 0.98 19.48
N LEU A 395 -6.99 1.11 19.90
CA LEU A 395 -7.50 2.28 20.63
C LEU A 395 -7.11 2.30 22.12
N THR A 396 -7.27 3.46 22.76
CA THR A 396 -7.00 3.69 24.19
C THR A 396 -8.15 4.48 24.82
N PHE A 397 -8.61 4.03 25.99
CA PHE A 397 -9.72 4.63 26.74
C PHE A 397 -9.34 4.83 28.20
N ASP A 398 -9.88 5.88 28.81
CA ASP A 398 -9.70 6.13 30.24
C ASP A 398 -10.72 5.37 31.09
N LYS A 399 -11.95 5.25 30.60
CA LYS A 399 -13.06 4.59 31.29
C LYS A 399 -13.80 3.68 30.33
N ALA A 400 -13.96 2.40 30.69
CA ALA A 400 -14.67 1.44 29.86
C ALA A 400 -15.49 0.45 30.69
N ILE A 401 -16.68 0.14 30.20
CA ILE A 401 -17.52 -0.96 30.69
C ILE A 401 -17.24 -2.16 29.79
N ILE A 402 -16.75 -3.25 30.37
CA ILE A 402 -16.44 -4.45 29.63
C ILE A 402 -17.48 -5.52 29.96
N ASP A 403 -18.14 -6.00 28.91
CA ASP A 403 -19.01 -7.17 28.95
C ASP A 403 -18.28 -8.36 28.31
N ALA A 404 -17.38 -8.96 29.09
CA ALA A 404 -16.47 -10.02 28.63
C ALA A 404 -16.86 -11.43 29.10
N GLY A 405 -17.92 -11.60 29.89
CA GLY A 405 -18.35 -12.90 30.41
C GLY A 405 -18.86 -13.83 29.31
N THR A 406 -19.24 -13.28 28.17
CA THR A 406 -19.60 -14.00 26.95
C THR A 406 -18.43 -14.07 25.94
N SER A 407 -17.19 -13.81 26.34
CA SER A 407 -16.05 -13.85 25.39
C SER A 407 -15.91 -15.24 24.79
N PHE A 408 -16.10 -15.34 23.47
CA PHE A 408 -16.13 -16.61 22.74
C PHE A 408 -14.74 -17.00 22.19
N ALA A 409 -13.83 -16.03 22.02
CA ALA A 409 -12.53 -16.24 21.41
C ALA A 409 -11.36 -15.95 22.36
N ALA A 410 -10.28 -16.72 22.20
CA ALA A 410 -9.02 -16.50 22.91
C ALA A 410 -8.51 -15.06 22.69
N GLY A 411 -7.90 -14.47 23.72
CA GLY A 411 -7.36 -13.11 23.67
C GLY A 411 -8.39 -11.96 23.75
N GLN A 412 -9.70 -12.20 23.60
CA GLN A 412 -10.71 -11.11 23.66
C GLN A 412 -10.70 -10.35 24.99
N VAL A 413 -10.58 -11.05 26.11
CA VAL A 413 -10.48 -10.42 27.45
C VAL A 413 -9.23 -9.55 27.55
N TYR A 414 -8.08 -10.06 27.09
CA TYR A 414 -6.82 -9.31 27.05
C TYR A 414 -6.93 -8.05 26.19
N VAL A 415 -7.51 -8.18 24.99
CA VAL A 415 -7.71 -7.06 24.07
C VAL A 415 -8.59 -5.98 24.71
N ALA A 416 -9.71 -6.36 25.31
CA ALA A 416 -10.63 -5.44 25.99
C ALA A 416 -9.95 -4.70 27.15
N LEU A 417 -9.29 -5.42 28.06
CA LEU A 417 -8.63 -4.84 29.23
C LEU A 417 -7.44 -3.96 28.83
N SER A 418 -6.64 -4.38 27.84
CA SER A 418 -5.47 -3.63 27.38
C SER A 418 -5.80 -2.30 26.68
N ARG A 419 -7.09 -2.00 26.46
CA ARG A 419 -7.54 -0.68 25.96
C ARG A 419 -7.52 0.38 27.06
N LEU A 420 -7.62 -0.01 28.33
CA LEU A 420 -7.62 0.94 29.44
C LEU A 420 -6.21 1.44 29.79
N THR A 421 -6.15 2.66 30.27
CA THR A 421 -4.93 3.28 30.84
C THR A 421 -4.68 2.85 32.29
N SER A 422 -5.74 2.53 33.05
CA SER A 422 -5.66 2.07 34.45
C SER A 422 -6.88 1.23 34.87
N LEU A 423 -6.76 0.48 35.98
CA LEU A 423 -7.88 -0.26 36.57
C LEU A 423 -8.99 0.65 37.13
N LYS A 424 -8.68 1.90 37.50
CA LYS A 424 -9.66 2.83 38.09
C LYS A 424 -10.83 3.13 37.15
N GLY A 425 -10.59 3.09 35.84
CA GLY A 425 -11.61 3.29 34.81
C GLY A 425 -12.36 2.03 34.40
N LEU A 426 -12.04 0.87 34.97
CA LEU A 426 -12.63 -0.41 34.63
C LEU A 426 -13.97 -0.59 35.34
N VAL A 427 -14.98 -1.02 34.58
CA VAL A 427 -16.20 -1.62 35.10
C VAL A 427 -16.46 -2.92 34.38
N LEU A 428 -16.73 -4.00 35.12
CA LEU A 428 -17.11 -5.29 34.55
C LEU A 428 -18.61 -5.50 34.72
N LYS A 429 -19.32 -5.74 33.61
CA LYS A 429 -20.74 -6.13 33.65
C LYS A 429 -20.97 -7.60 33.97
N SER A 430 -19.91 -8.39 33.86
CA SER A 430 -19.89 -9.83 34.03
C SER A 430 -18.61 -10.22 34.76
N ILE A 431 -18.68 -11.16 35.70
CA ILE A 431 -17.49 -11.77 36.31
C ILE A 431 -16.62 -12.35 35.18
N ILE A 432 -15.31 -12.16 35.28
CA ILE A 432 -14.35 -12.82 34.38
C ILE A 432 -13.98 -14.15 35.04
N PRO A 433 -14.50 -15.28 34.53
CA PRO A 433 -14.15 -16.58 35.05
C PRO A 433 -12.75 -16.97 34.58
N ALA A 434 -12.06 -17.81 35.34
CA ALA A 434 -10.74 -18.31 34.96
C ALA A 434 -10.72 -18.94 33.56
N TYR A 435 -11.80 -19.63 33.17
CA TYR A 435 -11.90 -20.25 31.84
C TYR A 435 -12.01 -19.23 30.69
N ALA A 436 -12.33 -17.96 30.94
CA ALA A 436 -12.38 -16.93 29.89
C ALA A 436 -10.99 -16.33 29.60
N ILE A 437 -10.04 -16.50 30.52
CA ILE A 437 -8.62 -16.23 30.27
C ILE A 437 -8.07 -17.45 29.55
N ARG A 438 -8.11 -17.39 28.22
CA ARG A 438 -7.51 -18.40 27.35
C ARG A 438 -6.56 -17.72 26.38
N THR A 439 -5.34 -18.22 26.38
CA THR A 439 -4.39 -18.00 25.31
C THR A 439 -4.28 -19.29 24.53
N ASP A 440 -4.20 -19.19 23.20
CA ASP A 440 -4.02 -20.36 22.35
C ASP A 440 -2.68 -21.04 22.66
N SER A 441 -2.68 -22.36 22.84
CA SER A 441 -1.47 -23.12 23.19
C SER A 441 -0.40 -23.02 22.10
N GLN A 442 -0.79 -22.88 20.84
CA GLN A 442 0.14 -22.73 19.71
C GLN A 442 0.91 -21.40 19.81
N VAL A 443 0.25 -20.33 20.27
CA VAL A 443 0.88 -19.02 20.50
C VAL A 443 1.89 -19.10 21.64
N VAL A 444 1.53 -19.77 22.74
CA VAL A 444 2.43 -19.96 23.88
C VAL A 444 3.65 -20.80 23.47
N GLU A 445 3.45 -21.89 22.74
CA GLU A 445 4.53 -22.73 22.24
C GLU A 445 5.47 -21.97 21.30
N PHE A 446 4.91 -21.17 20.38
CA PHE A 446 5.70 -20.32 19.49
C PHE A 446 6.56 -19.33 20.29
N ALA A 447 5.95 -18.61 21.24
CA ALA A 447 6.66 -17.63 22.06
C ALA A 447 7.83 -18.26 22.84
N LEU A 448 7.61 -19.43 23.45
CA LEU A 448 8.63 -20.16 24.20
C LEU A 448 9.79 -20.62 23.30
N ARG A 449 9.51 -21.11 22.08
CA ARG A 449 10.55 -21.52 21.12
C ARG A 449 11.39 -20.33 20.67
N SER A 450 10.78 -19.17 20.49
CA SER A 450 11.48 -17.98 20.00
C SER A 450 12.32 -17.25 21.06
N SER A 451 12.03 -17.43 22.36
CA SER A 451 12.85 -16.87 23.45
C SER A 451 14.27 -17.44 23.58
N PHE A 452 14.62 -18.46 22.77
CA PHE A 452 15.96 -19.06 22.74
C PHE A 452 16.92 -18.43 21.72
N GLN A 453 16.57 -17.30 21.08
CA GLN A 453 17.50 -16.58 20.20
C GLN A 453 18.61 -15.89 21.01
N THR A 454 19.70 -16.62 21.25
CA THR A 454 20.95 -16.05 21.77
C THR A 454 21.65 -15.20 20.72
N ASP A 455 22.08 -14.00 21.13
CA ASP A 455 22.90 -13.03 20.39
C ASP A 455 22.31 -12.46 19.07
N ILE A 456 21.21 -11.71 19.19
CA ILE A 456 20.59 -10.95 18.08
C ILE A 456 21.61 -10.07 17.35
N LYS A 457 22.62 -9.55 18.04
CA LYS A 457 23.63 -8.68 17.45
C LYS A 457 24.55 -9.45 16.50
N GLU A 458 25.06 -10.61 16.92
CA GLU A 458 25.87 -11.48 16.06
C GLU A 458 25.07 -11.96 14.84
N ILE A 459 23.80 -12.33 15.04
CA ILE A 459 22.89 -12.70 13.94
C ILE A 459 22.73 -11.54 12.95
N LEU A 460 22.52 -10.33 13.44
CA LEU A 460 22.39 -9.13 12.61
C LEU A 460 23.64 -8.90 11.77
N GLU A 461 24.82 -8.92 12.38
CA GLU A 461 26.10 -8.71 11.68
C GLU A 461 26.31 -9.74 10.56
N GLN A 462 26.03 -11.02 10.84
CA GLN A 462 26.12 -12.08 9.84
C GLN A 462 25.11 -11.90 8.69
N CYS A 463 23.89 -11.48 9.02
CA CYS A 463 22.84 -11.22 8.04
C CYS A 463 23.16 -10.01 7.15
N GLN A 464 23.72 -8.95 7.72
CA GLN A 464 24.15 -7.76 6.98
C GLN A 464 25.28 -8.09 5.99
N ARG A 465 26.27 -8.88 6.41
CA ARG A 465 27.34 -9.34 5.51
C ARG A 465 26.80 -10.17 4.36
N THR A 466 25.89 -11.09 4.66
CA THR A 466 25.21 -11.92 3.65
C THR A 466 24.40 -11.04 2.69
N TYR A 467 23.71 -10.01 3.20
CA TYR A 467 22.93 -9.07 2.42
C TYR A 467 23.79 -8.26 1.45
N LEU A 468 24.89 -7.66 1.92
CA LEU A 468 25.82 -6.93 1.07
C LEU A 468 26.45 -7.84 0.01
N ALA A 469 26.84 -9.06 0.37
CA ALA A 469 27.36 -10.06 -0.55
C ALA A 469 26.34 -10.43 -1.65
N GLN A 470 25.06 -10.60 -1.29
CA GLN A 470 24.00 -10.86 -2.26
C GLN A 470 23.76 -9.65 -3.17
N ASN A 471 23.72 -8.44 -2.63
CA ASN A 471 23.57 -7.22 -3.43
C ASN A 471 24.70 -7.08 -4.42
N LEU A 472 25.94 -7.34 -4.00
CA LEU A 472 27.11 -7.35 -4.87
C LEU A 472 26.93 -8.33 -6.03
N ILE A 473 26.48 -9.57 -5.77
CA ILE A 473 26.22 -10.56 -6.84
C ILE A 473 25.11 -10.08 -7.78
N GLN A 474 24.02 -9.50 -7.25
CA GLN A 474 22.90 -9.01 -8.06
C GLN A 474 23.31 -7.87 -8.99
N CYS A 475 24.20 -6.99 -8.55
CA CYS A 475 24.75 -5.93 -9.40
C CYS A 475 25.46 -6.46 -10.65
N PHE A 476 25.88 -7.74 -10.68
CA PHE A 476 26.47 -8.35 -11.86
C PHE A 476 25.52 -9.29 -12.65
N ARG A 477 24.21 -9.28 -12.42
CA ARG A 477 23.26 -10.03 -13.27
C ARG A 477 22.76 -9.21 -14.47
N TRP A 478 22.84 -9.77 -15.68
CA TRP A 478 22.42 -9.11 -16.93
C TRP A 478 21.08 -9.62 -17.48
N ASP A 479 20.52 -10.70 -16.91
CA ASP A 479 19.37 -11.44 -17.45
C ASP A 479 18.20 -10.53 -17.87
N TYR A 480 17.88 -9.54 -17.03
CA TYR A 480 16.80 -8.59 -17.27
C TYR A 480 17.05 -7.70 -18.50
N LEU A 481 18.26 -7.15 -18.61
CA LEU A 481 18.64 -6.29 -19.73
C LEU A 481 18.70 -7.08 -21.04
N THR A 482 19.27 -8.28 -21.00
CA THR A 482 19.32 -9.20 -22.14
C THR A 482 17.91 -9.55 -22.61
N THR A 483 17.02 -9.90 -21.68
CA THR A 483 15.62 -10.24 -21.98
C THR A 483 14.86 -9.04 -22.54
N SER A 484 14.98 -7.87 -21.93
CA SER A 484 14.29 -6.65 -22.38
C SER A 484 14.77 -6.20 -23.76
N CYS A 485 16.07 -6.33 -24.05
CA CYS A 485 16.62 -6.07 -25.38
C CYS A 485 16.08 -7.07 -26.41
N GLN A 486 15.99 -8.37 -26.06
CA GLN A 486 15.39 -9.39 -26.94
C GLN A 486 13.90 -9.10 -27.21
N GLU A 487 13.14 -8.67 -26.21
CA GLU A 487 11.74 -8.26 -26.39
C GLU A 487 11.62 -7.07 -27.34
N GLN A 488 12.53 -6.09 -27.29
CA GLN A 488 12.59 -4.98 -28.24
C GLN A 488 12.87 -5.44 -29.67
N VAL A 489 13.81 -6.36 -29.87
CA VAL A 489 14.10 -6.96 -31.18
C VAL A 489 12.86 -7.63 -31.76
N VAL A 490 12.16 -8.44 -30.95
CA VAL A 490 10.93 -9.12 -31.37
C VAL A 490 9.83 -8.12 -31.67
N ALA A 491 9.63 -7.12 -30.81
CA ALA A 491 8.61 -6.09 -31.00
C ALA A 491 8.87 -5.22 -32.24
N LEU A 492 10.13 -5.04 -32.64
CA LEU A 492 10.51 -4.31 -33.85
C LEU A 492 10.15 -5.07 -35.13
N ALA A 493 10.21 -6.40 -35.11
CA ALA A 493 9.91 -7.25 -36.27
C ALA A 493 8.49 -7.02 -36.84
N ASP A 494 7.52 -6.68 -35.99
CA ASP A 494 6.14 -6.42 -36.41
C ASP A 494 5.80 -4.93 -36.61
N ARG A 495 6.76 -4.04 -36.35
CA ARG A 495 6.53 -2.58 -36.45
C ARG A 495 6.72 -2.04 -37.85
N ASN A 496 5.94 -1.00 -38.15
CA ASN A 496 6.04 -0.18 -39.35
C ASN A 496 6.65 1.17 -39.02
N ILE A 497 7.99 1.22 -38.92
CA ILE A 497 8.76 2.44 -38.68
C ILE A 497 9.61 2.80 -39.90
N ASP A 498 9.96 4.08 -40.00
CA ASP A 498 10.92 4.55 -40.99
C ASP A 498 12.33 4.00 -40.72
N ASN A 499 13.07 3.68 -41.79
CA ASN A 499 14.40 3.03 -41.74
C ASN A 499 14.52 1.82 -40.79
N LYS A 500 13.52 0.93 -40.81
CA LYS A 500 13.47 -0.26 -39.95
C LYS A 500 14.74 -1.14 -40.01
N VAL A 501 15.32 -1.33 -41.20
CA VAL A 501 16.52 -2.17 -41.39
C VAL A 501 17.72 -1.65 -40.59
N GLU A 502 17.89 -0.33 -40.53
CA GLU A 502 18.95 0.30 -39.71
C GLU A 502 18.69 0.09 -38.22
N ALA A 503 17.42 0.18 -37.79
CA ALA A 503 17.03 -0.06 -36.41
C ALA A 503 17.26 -1.53 -36.00
N GLU A 504 16.96 -2.49 -36.89
CA GLU A 504 17.21 -3.92 -36.66
C GLU A 504 18.71 -4.23 -36.58
N ALA A 505 19.53 -3.61 -37.44
CA ALA A 505 20.97 -3.72 -37.38
C ALA A 505 21.53 -3.17 -36.06
N PHE A 506 21.06 -1.99 -35.63
CA PHE A 506 21.44 -1.39 -34.35
C PHE A 506 21.14 -2.32 -33.17
N TRP A 507 19.91 -2.85 -33.09
CA TRP A 507 19.52 -3.74 -31.99
C TRP A 507 20.27 -5.08 -32.01
N SER A 508 20.63 -5.58 -33.19
CA SER A 508 21.48 -6.78 -33.32
C SER A 508 22.88 -6.52 -32.72
N THR A 509 23.46 -5.34 -32.97
CA THR A 509 24.72 -4.92 -32.36
C THR A 509 24.59 -4.76 -30.84
N MET A 510 23.53 -4.11 -30.35
CA MET A 510 23.25 -3.97 -28.92
C MET A 510 23.14 -5.32 -28.21
N GLN A 511 22.41 -6.26 -28.81
CA GLN A 511 22.27 -7.60 -28.27
C GLN A 511 23.61 -8.33 -28.21
N SER A 512 24.43 -8.24 -29.26
CA SER A 512 25.76 -8.84 -29.28
C SER A 512 26.66 -8.28 -28.16
N ASN A 513 26.61 -6.95 -27.95
CA ASN A 513 27.38 -6.30 -26.88
C ASN A 513 26.90 -6.74 -25.49
N LEU A 514 25.58 -6.79 -25.25
CA LEU A 514 25.00 -7.27 -24.00
C LEU A 514 25.39 -8.72 -23.70
N LEU A 515 25.23 -9.64 -24.67
CA LEU A 515 25.60 -11.05 -24.51
C LEU A 515 27.10 -11.23 -24.23
N THR A 516 27.96 -10.36 -24.78
CA THR A 516 29.40 -10.38 -24.49
C THR A 516 29.68 -9.97 -23.05
N GLN A 517 29.03 -8.90 -22.57
CA GLN A 517 29.15 -8.45 -21.18
C GLN A 517 28.58 -9.50 -20.21
N GLU A 518 27.41 -10.07 -20.50
CA GLU A 518 26.75 -11.11 -19.70
C GLU A 518 27.63 -12.35 -19.50
N LYS A 519 28.32 -12.82 -20.55
CA LYS A 519 29.28 -13.94 -20.44
C LYS A 519 30.42 -13.65 -19.46
N VAL A 520 30.94 -12.42 -19.46
CA VAL A 520 31.99 -12.01 -18.51
C VAL A 520 31.42 -11.88 -17.11
N ALA A 521 30.20 -11.34 -17.00
CA ALA A 521 29.50 -11.18 -15.73
C ALA A 521 29.21 -12.52 -15.07
N HIS A 522 28.75 -13.53 -15.82
CA HIS A 522 28.56 -14.89 -15.32
C HIS A 522 29.85 -15.51 -14.79
N LYS A 523 30.98 -15.36 -15.48
CA LYS A 523 32.27 -15.84 -14.99
C LYS A 523 32.65 -15.17 -13.67
N PHE A 524 32.44 -13.86 -13.58
CA PHE A 524 32.72 -13.09 -12.37
C PHE A 524 31.79 -13.46 -11.21
N ILE A 525 30.49 -13.65 -11.46
CA ILE A 525 29.52 -14.13 -10.46
C ILE A 525 29.96 -15.49 -9.90
N THR A 526 30.36 -16.43 -10.75
CA THR A 526 30.87 -17.75 -10.29
C THR A 526 32.09 -17.57 -9.38
N GLN A 527 33.03 -16.71 -9.75
CA GLN A 527 34.19 -16.39 -8.92
C GLN A 527 33.78 -15.75 -7.57
N LEU A 528 32.84 -14.79 -7.58
CA LEU A 528 32.33 -14.16 -6.36
C LEU A 528 31.67 -15.19 -5.44
N TYR A 529 30.86 -16.11 -5.97
CA TYR A 529 30.26 -17.18 -5.18
C TYR A 529 31.32 -18.05 -4.50
N GLU A 530 32.40 -18.40 -5.19
CA GLU A 530 33.51 -19.18 -4.60
C GLU A 530 34.23 -18.42 -3.49
N LEU A 531 34.47 -17.11 -3.67
CA LEU A 531 35.11 -16.26 -2.66
C LEU A 531 34.21 -16.08 -1.41
N LEU A 532 32.90 -15.97 -1.61
CA LEU A 532 31.90 -15.78 -0.56
C LEU A 532 31.52 -17.08 0.16
N LYS A 533 31.73 -18.25 -0.45
CA LYS A 533 31.33 -19.56 0.11
C LYS A 533 32.34 -20.14 1.11
N LYS A 534 33.57 -19.63 1.21
CA LYS A 534 34.60 -20.19 2.12
C LYS A 534 34.15 -20.10 3.58
N THR A 535 33.64 -21.21 4.12
CA THR A 535 33.10 -21.34 5.49
C THR A 535 34.15 -21.75 6.54
N ASP A 536 35.28 -22.34 6.14
CA ASP A 536 36.34 -22.80 7.06
C ASP A 536 37.55 -21.85 7.18
N GLN A 537 37.61 -20.81 6.35
CA GLN A 537 38.61 -19.75 6.40
C GLN A 537 37.87 -18.41 6.39
N HIS A 538 38.25 -17.46 7.25
CA HIS A 538 37.69 -16.11 7.22
C HIS A 538 37.60 -15.60 5.78
N VAL A 539 36.39 -15.17 5.36
CA VAL A 539 36.15 -14.56 4.05
C VAL A 539 37.14 -13.41 3.85
N ASP A 540 37.91 -13.46 2.76
CA ASP A 540 38.89 -12.43 2.41
C ASP A 540 38.18 -11.27 1.68
N TYR A 541 37.62 -10.36 2.48
CA TYR A 541 36.92 -9.19 1.95
C TYR A 541 37.85 -8.21 1.22
N ALA A 542 39.15 -8.21 1.50
CA ALA A 542 40.11 -7.39 0.77
C ALA A 542 40.25 -7.88 -0.67
N LEU A 543 40.38 -9.20 -0.86
CA LEU A 543 40.39 -9.81 -2.19
C LEU A 543 39.07 -9.61 -2.94
N ILE A 544 37.92 -9.70 -2.25
CA ILE A 544 36.61 -9.40 -2.87
C ILE A 544 36.56 -7.94 -3.35
N CYS A 545 37.09 -7.01 -2.56
CA CYS A 545 37.13 -5.60 -2.92
C CYS A 545 38.02 -5.34 -4.14
N GLU A 546 39.22 -5.91 -4.18
CA GLU A 546 40.15 -5.83 -5.33
C GLU A 546 39.50 -6.37 -6.61
N ARG A 547 38.88 -7.55 -6.53
CA ARG A 547 38.25 -8.23 -7.68
C ARG A 547 37.02 -7.47 -8.17
N THR A 548 36.20 -6.97 -7.25
CA THR A 548 35.04 -6.12 -7.57
C THR A 548 35.48 -4.84 -8.27
N THR A 549 36.48 -4.15 -7.74
CA THR A 549 37.02 -2.93 -8.35
C THR A 549 37.52 -3.19 -9.77
N SER A 550 38.26 -4.29 -9.97
CA SER A 550 38.73 -4.70 -11.30
C SER A 550 37.58 -5.00 -12.27
N ALA A 551 36.52 -5.67 -11.80
CA ALA A 551 35.34 -5.95 -12.60
C ALA A 551 34.60 -4.67 -12.98
N VAL A 552 34.31 -3.78 -12.01
CA VAL A 552 33.64 -2.50 -12.26
C VAL A 552 34.40 -1.65 -13.27
N ASN A 553 35.74 -1.56 -13.14
CA ASN A 553 36.59 -0.84 -14.10
C ASN A 553 36.57 -1.43 -15.51
N TRP A 554 36.23 -2.72 -15.66
CA TRP A 554 36.03 -3.34 -16.96
C TRP A 554 34.63 -3.07 -17.53
N PHE A 555 33.59 -3.12 -16.68
CA PHE A 555 32.19 -2.98 -17.11
C PHE A 555 31.78 -1.52 -17.37
N LEU A 556 32.17 -0.56 -16.52
CA LEU A 556 31.68 0.82 -16.63
C LEU A 556 31.99 1.47 -17.99
N PRO A 557 33.24 1.43 -18.51
CA PRO A 557 33.54 2.03 -19.81
C PRO A 557 32.72 1.43 -20.95
N LYS A 558 32.47 0.12 -20.90
CA LYS A 558 31.66 -0.61 -21.90
C LYS A 558 30.17 -0.32 -21.74
N MET A 559 29.67 -0.18 -20.52
CA MET A 559 28.29 0.22 -20.26
C MET A 559 28.03 1.64 -20.76
N ASP A 560 28.96 2.57 -20.50
CA ASP A 560 28.85 3.95 -20.95
C ASP A 560 28.90 4.06 -22.48
N GLN A 561 29.88 3.43 -23.13
CA GLN A 561 30.08 3.57 -24.57
C GLN A 561 29.18 2.65 -25.39
N ASP A 562 29.23 1.34 -25.13
CA ASP A 562 28.63 0.33 -26.00
C ASP A 562 27.11 0.24 -25.82
N LEU A 563 26.54 0.77 -24.73
CA LEU A 563 25.12 0.64 -24.39
C LEU A 563 24.46 2.00 -24.18
N VAL A 564 24.89 2.78 -23.18
CA VAL A 564 24.21 4.05 -22.82
C VAL A 564 24.37 5.11 -23.92
N ALA A 565 25.60 5.45 -24.31
CA ALA A 565 25.84 6.48 -25.32
C ALA A 565 25.33 6.05 -26.71
N ALA A 566 25.53 4.78 -27.07
CA ALA A 566 25.01 4.21 -28.32
C ALA A 566 23.48 4.32 -28.41
N LEU A 567 22.77 3.97 -27.33
CA LEU A 567 21.31 4.03 -27.30
C LEU A 567 20.77 5.46 -27.24
N ASP A 568 21.44 6.36 -26.50
CA ASP A 568 21.09 7.78 -26.44
C ASP A 568 21.22 8.45 -27.82
N GLN A 569 22.31 8.17 -28.54
CA GLN A 569 22.51 8.65 -29.91
C GLN A 569 21.44 8.09 -30.86
N HIS A 570 21.15 6.79 -30.77
CA HIS A 570 20.13 6.15 -31.58
C HIS A 570 18.73 6.76 -31.36
N ILE A 571 18.38 7.10 -30.11
CA ILE A 571 17.14 7.81 -29.79
C ILE A 571 17.11 9.17 -30.50
N LYS A 572 18.19 9.97 -30.44
CA LYS A 572 18.28 11.28 -31.09
C LYS A 572 18.09 11.16 -32.61
N ASP A 573 18.75 10.18 -33.23
CA ASP A 573 18.68 9.95 -34.67
C ASP A 573 17.27 9.51 -35.13
N TRP A 574 16.50 8.82 -34.28
CA TRP A 574 15.15 8.36 -34.59
C TRP A 574 14.04 9.36 -34.24
N GLN A 575 14.30 10.37 -33.41
CA GLN A 575 13.34 11.42 -33.05
C GLN A 575 12.84 12.23 -34.26
N ILE A 576 13.70 12.43 -35.25
CA ILE A 576 13.38 13.18 -36.47
C ILE A 576 12.74 12.32 -37.58
N LYS A 577 12.70 10.99 -37.41
CA LYS A 577 12.17 10.03 -38.40
C LYS A 577 10.65 9.85 -38.24
N LYS A 578 9.96 9.40 -39.31
CA LYS A 578 8.49 9.25 -39.28
C LYS A 578 8.06 7.94 -38.62
N ARG A 579 6.90 7.95 -37.95
CA ARG A 579 6.26 6.76 -37.33
C ARG A 579 7.10 6.10 -36.21
N THR A 580 8.02 6.82 -35.59
CA THR A 580 8.95 6.28 -34.57
C THR A 580 8.54 6.57 -33.13
N LYS A 581 7.51 7.38 -32.85
CA LYS A 581 7.17 7.84 -31.48
C LYS A 581 7.10 6.71 -30.44
N LYS A 582 6.25 5.70 -30.66
CA LYS A 582 6.11 4.56 -29.74
C LYS A 582 7.41 3.76 -29.58
N TYR A 583 8.18 3.63 -30.65
CA TYR A 583 9.48 2.97 -30.63
C TYR A 583 10.49 3.74 -29.78
N ILE A 584 10.53 5.07 -29.92
CA ILE A 584 11.37 5.94 -29.11
C ILE A 584 10.98 5.88 -27.64
N ASP A 585 9.68 5.94 -27.33
CA ASP A 585 9.20 5.92 -25.95
C ASP A 585 9.66 4.64 -25.23
N GLU A 586 9.53 3.48 -25.88
CA GLU A 586 10.01 2.21 -25.32
C GLU A 586 11.55 2.09 -25.31
N THR A 587 12.23 2.68 -26.29
CA THR A 587 13.70 2.74 -26.30
C THR A 587 14.23 3.61 -25.16
N LYS A 588 13.56 4.71 -24.83
CA LYS A 588 13.85 5.56 -23.68
C LYS A 588 13.66 4.82 -22.36
N GLU A 589 12.62 3.99 -22.24
CA GLU A 589 12.45 3.13 -21.07
C GLU A 589 13.63 2.17 -20.88
N LEU A 590 14.17 1.61 -21.95
CA LEU A 590 15.33 0.71 -21.88
C LEU A 590 16.65 1.46 -21.63
N LEU A 591 16.78 2.70 -22.12
CA LEU A 591 17.91 3.58 -21.78
C LEU A 591 17.94 3.85 -20.27
N LEU A 592 16.79 4.04 -19.64
CA LEU A 592 16.71 4.22 -18.19
C LEU A 592 17.22 2.96 -17.46
N ASP A 593 16.85 1.77 -17.93
CA ASP A 593 17.34 0.51 -17.34
C ASP A 593 18.87 0.36 -17.47
N PHE A 594 19.47 0.78 -18.59
CA PHE A 594 20.94 0.80 -18.75
C PHE A 594 21.61 1.82 -17.82
N LYS A 595 21.05 3.04 -17.70
CA LYS A 595 21.57 4.05 -16.76
C LYS A 595 21.54 3.55 -15.32
N ARG A 596 20.46 2.89 -14.91
CA ARG A 596 20.35 2.23 -13.60
C ARG A 596 21.36 1.13 -13.41
N LYS A 597 21.56 0.28 -14.42
CA LYS A 597 22.56 -0.77 -14.35
C LYS A 597 23.97 -0.21 -14.16
N ARG A 598 24.30 0.86 -14.88
CA ARG A 598 25.55 1.59 -14.69
C ARG A 598 25.70 2.09 -13.26
N GLU A 599 24.66 2.66 -12.68
CA GLU A 599 24.68 3.13 -11.29
C GLU A 599 24.84 2.01 -10.28
N GLN A 600 24.18 0.87 -10.47
CA GLN A 600 24.38 -0.33 -9.65
C GLN A 600 25.83 -0.81 -9.70
N LEU A 601 26.48 -0.74 -10.87
CA LEU A 601 27.91 -1.09 -10.99
C LEU A 601 28.79 -0.11 -10.22
N GLN A 602 28.46 1.19 -10.22
CA GLN A 602 29.19 2.18 -9.43
C GLN A 602 29.03 1.91 -7.92
N GLN A 603 27.81 1.59 -7.46
CA GLN A 603 27.51 1.28 -6.06
C GLN A 603 28.25 0.04 -5.54
N CYS A 604 28.65 -0.89 -6.42
CA CYS A 604 29.44 -2.06 -6.04
C CYS A 604 30.75 -1.67 -5.33
N LEU A 605 31.36 -0.54 -5.70
CA LEU A 605 32.60 -0.07 -5.08
C LEU A 605 32.37 0.30 -3.62
N THR A 606 31.28 1.00 -3.32
CA THR A 606 30.90 1.36 -1.94
C THR A 606 30.55 0.10 -1.13
N ILE A 607 29.82 -0.85 -1.71
CA ILE A 607 29.49 -2.13 -1.06
C ILE A 607 30.76 -2.95 -0.77
N ALA A 608 31.68 -3.01 -1.71
CA ALA A 608 32.95 -3.73 -1.57
C ALA A 608 33.85 -3.10 -0.50
N ASP A 609 33.93 -1.77 -0.44
CA ASP A 609 34.66 -1.05 0.60
C ASP A 609 34.02 -1.31 1.99
N ALA A 610 32.70 -1.25 2.08
CA ALA A 610 31.96 -1.55 3.32
C ALA A 610 32.22 -2.97 3.84
N LEU A 611 32.26 -3.95 2.95
CA LEU A 611 32.59 -5.34 3.31
C LEU A 611 34.02 -5.50 3.84
N SER A 612 34.96 -4.65 3.40
CA SER A 612 36.38 -4.74 3.78
C SER A 612 36.70 -4.14 5.16
N LYS A 613 35.88 -3.18 5.64
CA LYS A 613 36.08 -2.47 6.91
C LYS A 613 35.37 -3.18 8.07
N LYS A 614 36.13 -3.95 8.87
CA LYS A 614 35.59 -4.70 10.02
C LYS A 614 35.10 -3.82 11.19
N ASP A 615 35.74 -2.67 11.43
CA ASP A 615 35.52 -1.87 12.65
C ASP A 615 34.54 -0.69 12.49
N ASP A 616 34.10 -0.40 11.26
CA ASP A 616 33.20 0.74 10.95
C ASP A 616 32.06 0.36 9.99
N PHE A 617 31.64 -0.91 10.08
CA PHE A 617 30.71 -1.55 9.18
C PHE A 617 29.33 -0.87 9.16
N GLN A 618 28.90 -0.31 10.30
CA GLN A 618 27.62 0.37 10.44
C GLN A 618 27.60 1.74 9.74
N GLN A 619 28.66 2.54 9.83
CA GLN A 619 28.76 3.81 9.09
C GLN A 619 28.88 3.57 7.58
N ALA A 620 29.59 2.52 7.16
CA ALA A 620 29.71 2.18 5.75
C ALA A 620 28.34 1.78 5.13
N LEU A 621 27.51 1.07 5.89
CA LEU A 621 26.12 0.76 5.51
C LEU A 621 25.25 2.01 5.41
N GLU A 622 25.39 2.96 6.33
CA GLU A 622 24.68 4.25 6.29
C GLU A 622 25.10 5.09 5.06
N GLN A 623 26.38 5.10 4.69
CA GLN A 623 26.88 5.80 3.50
C GLN A 623 26.37 5.19 2.18
N VAL A 624 26.33 3.86 2.05
CA VAL A 624 25.72 3.17 0.89
C VAL A 624 24.26 3.59 0.72
N GLN A 625 23.56 3.89 1.82
CA GLN A 625 22.13 4.19 1.84
C GLN A 625 21.82 5.69 1.65
N GLU A 626 22.65 6.58 2.21
CA GLU A 626 22.53 8.03 1.98
C GLU A 626 22.78 8.41 0.52
N GLN A 627 23.70 7.71 -0.16
CA GLN A 627 23.93 7.90 -1.60
C GLN A 627 22.71 7.49 -2.44
N SER A 628 21.95 6.48 -2.03
CA SER A 628 20.69 6.11 -2.68
C SER A 628 19.61 7.17 -2.46
N LYS A 629 19.47 7.73 -1.25
CA LYS A 629 18.47 8.78 -0.92
C LYS A 629 18.78 10.16 -1.53
N THR A 630 20.05 10.54 -1.61
CA THR A 630 20.44 11.88 -2.10
C THR A 630 20.19 12.01 -3.61
N LYS A 631 20.36 10.90 -4.35
CA LYS A 631 20.11 10.86 -5.79
C LYS A 631 18.63 10.81 -6.17
N GLU A 632 17.78 10.16 -5.37
CA GLU A 632 16.31 10.26 -5.55
C GLU A 632 15.83 11.72 -5.55
N LYS A 633 16.46 12.59 -4.74
CA LYS A 633 16.18 14.03 -4.75
C LYS A 633 16.71 14.74 -5.99
N GLU A 634 17.87 14.35 -6.52
CA GLU A 634 18.42 14.92 -7.75
C GLU A 634 17.60 14.51 -8.99
N ASP A 635 17.17 13.25 -9.07
CA ASP A 635 16.27 12.77 -10.13
C ASP A 635 14.88 13.41 -10.06
N LEU A 636 14.37 13.73 -8.86
CA LEU A 636 13.17 14.54 -8.67
C LEU A 636 13.34 15.97 -9.19
N VAL A 637 14.54 16.56 -9.08
CA VAL A 637 14.83 17.91 -9.57
C VAL A 637 14.99 17.91 -11.10
N VAL A 638 15.72 16.94 -11.66
CA VAL A 638 15.88 16.79 -13.11
C VAL A 638 14.55 16.44 -13.80
N GLN A 639 13.69 15.64 -13.16
CA GLN A 639 12.33 15.39 -13.66
C GLN A 639 11.39 16.58 -13.49
N ASN A 640 11.61 17.49 -12.55
CA ASN A 640 10.85 18.74 -12.49
C ASN A 640 11.30 19.71 -13.60
N GLU A 641 12.58 19.68 -14.00
CA GLU A 641 13.11 20.50 -15.10
C GLU A 641 12.75 19.95 -16.50
N GLU A 642 12.64 18.63 -16.67
CA GLU A 642 12.19 18.00 -17.94
C GLU A 642 10.68 17.66 -17.97
N GLY A 643 10.01 17.69 -16.81
CA GLY A 643 8.61 17.29 -16.60
C GLY A 643 7.62 18.42 -16.31
N GLU A 644 8.05 19.69 -16.32
CA GLU A 644 7.15 20.86 -16.37
C GLU A 644 6.46 21.03 -17.75
N SER A 645 6.01 19.93 -18.35
CA SER A 645 4.96 19.96 -19.36
C SER A 645 3.68 19.32 -18.80
N ALA A 646 2.94 20.18 -18.09
CA ALA A 646 1.52 20.07 -17.76
C ALA A 646 1.05 18.82 -16.98
N LYS A 647 0.50 19.06 -15.77
CA LYS A 647 -0.62 18.29 -15.24
C LYS A 647 -1.52 17.91 -16.42
N LYS A 648 -1.78 16.61 -16.65
CA LYS A 648 -2.75 16.14 -17.64
C LYS A 648 -4.16 16.60 -17.22
N LEU A 649 -4.43 17.88 -17.46
CA LEU A 649 -5.76 18.44 -17.58
C LEU A 649 -6.41 17.77 -18.79
N ASP A 650 -7.71 17.51 -18.72
CA ASP A 650 -8.45 16.97 -19.86
C ASP A 650 -8.17 17.83 -21.09
N THR A 651 -7.56 17.21 -22.10
CA THR A 651 -7.14 17.89 -23.34
C THR A 651 -8.29 18.61 -24.03
N LYS A 652 -9.55 18.20 -23.82
CA LYS A 652 -10.73 18.90 -24.34
C LYS A 652 -11.02 20.17 -23.54
N GLN A 653 -10.90 20.10 -22.21
CA GLN A 653 -11.13 21.21 -21.30
C GLN A 653 -10.09 22.32 -21.47
N VAL A 654 -8.83 21.96 -21.74
CA VAL A 654 -7.80 22.93 -22.13
C VAL A 654 -8.09 23.60 -23.48
N THR A 655 -8.72 22.89 -24.44
CA THR A 655 -9.19 23.55 -25.68
C THR A 655 -10.27 24.58 -25.35
N LEU A 656 -11.21 24.20 -24.49
CA LEU A 656 -12.36 25.03 -24.13
C LEU A 656 -11.94 26.30 -23.40
N GLU A 657 -11.01 26.21 -22.44
CA GLU A 657 -10.47 27.37 -21.73
C GLU A 657 -9.80 28.35 -22.69
N LEU A 658 -8.91 27.86 -23.57
CA LEU A 658 -8.24 28.72 -24.56
C LEU A 658 -9.23 29.37 -25.55
N TYR A 659 -10.32 28.67 -25.87
CA TYR A 659 -11.39 29.19 -26.73
C TYR A 659 -12.22 30.26 -26.02
N LYS A 660 -12.59 30.03 -24.74
CA LYS A 660 -13.29 31.01 -23.89
C LYS A 660 -12.45 32.25 -23.60
N ASP A 661 -11.12 32.12 -23.60
CA ASP A 661 -10.17 33.24 -23.52
C ASP A 661 -10.03 34.04 -24.82
N GLY A 662 -10.80 33.70 -25.87
CA GLY A 662 -10.92 34.47 -27.11
C GLY A 662 -9.94 34.10 -28.22
N ALA A 663 -9.19 32.99 -28.08
CA ALA A 663 -8.31 32.51 -29.14
C ALA A 663 -9.11 31.80 -30.26
N THR A 664 -8.73 32.05 -31.51
CA THR A 664 -9.33 31.38 -32.67
C THR A 664 -8.91 29.91 -32.76
N ILE A 665 -9.67 29.11 -33.51
CA ILE A 665 -9.40 27.67 -33.67
C ILE A 665 -8.00 27.42 -34.26
N GLU A 666 -7.60 28.25 -35.23
CA GLU A 666 -6.29 28.21 -35.88
C GLU A 666 -5.16 28.54 -34.90
N GLU A 667 -5.34 29.57 -34.06
CA GLU A 667 -4.37 29.94 -33.02
C GLU A 667 -4.24 28.86 -31.96
N ILE A 668 -5.34 28.26 -31.53
CA ILE A 668 -5.33 27.15 -30.58
C ILE A 668 -4.61 25.94 -31.19
N ALA A 669 -4.86 25.64 -32.47
CA ALA A 669 -4.19 24.55 -33.17
C ALA A 669 -2.67 24.73 -33.19
N VAL A 670 -2.19 25.93 -33.52
CA VAL A 670 -0.76 26.28 -33.48
C VAL A 670 -0.20 26.23 -32.07
N LYS A 671 -0.87 26.89 -31.11
CA LYS A 671 -0.44 26.97 -29.70
C LYS A 671 -0.34 25.60 -29.03
N ARG A 672 -1.13 24.63 -29.50
CA ARG A 672 -1.17 23.27 -28.96
C ARG A 672 -0.46 22.22 -29.81
N GLY A 673 0.14 22.59 -30.94
CA GLY A 673 0.75 21.63 -31.86
C GLY A 673 -0.24 20.59 -32.43
N MET A 674 -1.50 20.98 -32.61
CA MET A 674 -2.58 20.14 -33.13
C MET A 674 -3.05 20.65 -34.49
N VAL A 675 -3.79 19.82 -35.24
CA VAL A 675 -4.47 20.27 -36.46
C VAL A 675 -5.83 20.87 -36.13
N ALA A 676 -6.29 21.87 -36.89
CA ALA A 676 -7.56 22.59 -36.65
C ALA A 676 -8.77 21.63 -36.53
N GLY A 677 -8.80 20.54 -37.30
CA GLY A 677 -9.85 19.52 -37.20
C GLY A 677 -9.94 18.82 -35.83
N THR A 678 -8.83 18.68 -35.11
CA THR A 678 -8.80 18.14 -33.74
C THR A 678 -9.37 19.14 -32.74
N ILE A 679 -9.07 20.43 -32.92
CA ILE A 679 -9.62 21.52 -32.10
C ILE A 679 -11.14 21.60 -32.28
N TYR A 680 -11.63 21.54 -33.52
CA TYR A 680 -13.06 21.40 -33.81
C TYR A 680 -13.68 20.19 -33.10
N GLY A 681 -13.04 19.02 -33.15
CA GLY A 681 -13.52 17.82 -32.47
C GLY A 681 -13.61 17.96 -30.95
N HIS A 682 -12.70 18.72 -30.33
CA HIS A 682 -12.75 19.01 -28.89
C HIS A 682 -13.89 19.98 -28.55
N LEU A 683 -14.09 21.05 -29.32
CA LEU A 683 -15.15 22.04 -29.07
C LEU A 683 -16.55 21.47 -29.32
N ILE A 684 -16.73 20.59 -30.32
CA ILE A 684 -17.99 19.89 -30.59
C ILE A 684 -18.51 19.13 -29.36
N HIS A 685 -17.62 18.63 -28.49
CA HIS A 685 -18.03 17.93 -27.28
C HIS A 685 -18.82 18.80 -26.30
N PHE A 686 -18.61 20.11 -26.34
CA PHE A 686 -19.22 21.11 -25.45
C PHE A 686 -20.37 21.88 -26.12
N VAL A 687 -20.71 21.53 -27.36
CA VAL A 687 -21.84 22.13 -28.07
C VAL A 687 -23.15 21.75 -27.37
N GLY A 688 -23.91 22.78 -26.97
CA GLY A 688 -25.15 22.64 -26.19
C GLY A 688 -24.94 22.57 -24.67
N THR A 689 -23.70 22.75 -24.18
CA THR A 689 -23.42 22.91 -22.75
C THR A 689 -22.63 24.17 -22.44
N GLU A 690 -21.46 24.34 -23.07
CA GLU A 690 -20.52 25.43 -22.76
C GLU A 690 -20.07 26.23 -23.99
N VAL A 691 -20.46 25.79 -25.19
CA VAL A 691 -20.22 26.45 -26.48
C VAL A 691 -21.53 26.41 -27.27
N GLU A 692 -21.96 27.53 -27.83
CA GLU A 692 -23.11 27.56 -28.74
C GLU A 692 -22.71 27.08 -30.13
N ALA A 693 -23.59 26.35 -30.81
CA ALA A 693 -23.30 25.85 -32.16
C ALA A 693 -23.00 27.00 -33.14
N THR A 694 -23.66 28.15 -32.97
CA THR A 694 -23.49 29.37 -33.78
C THR A 694 -22.13 30.04 -33.63
N GLU A 695 -21.36 29.70 -32.58
CA GLU A 695 -19.99 30.18 -32.41
C GLU A 695 -19.00 29.46 -33.34
N LEU A 696 -19.36 28.24 -33.81
CA LEU A 696 -18.51 27.39 -34.63
C LEU A 696 -18.95 27.31 -36.10
N ILE A 697 -20.19 27.69 -36.40
CA ILE A 697 -20.75 27.67 -37.75
C ILE A 697 -21.83 28.75 -37.91
N GLU A 698 -21.92 29.36 -39.10
CA GLU A 698 -22.99 30.31 -39.45
C GLU A 698 -24.39 29.68 -39.33
N GLN A 699 -25.35 30.43 -38.80
CA GLN A 699 -26.73 29.99 -38.54
C GLN A 699 -27.41 29.41 -39.80
N ASP A 700 -27.29 30.07 -40.95
CA ASP A 700 -27.90 29.62 -42.21
C ASP A 700 -27.39 28.23 -42.65
N LYS A 701 -26.10 27.96 -42.40
CA LYS A 701 -25.49 26.65 -42.68
C LYS A 701 -25.93 25.60 -41.67
N LEU A 702 -26.04 25.97 -40.40
CA LEU A 702 -26.51 25.08 -39.34
C LEU A 702 -27.96 24.64 -39.60
N ASP A 703 -28.85 25.57 -39.95
CA ASP A 703 -30.24 25.30 -40.26
C ASP A 703 -30.38 24.37 -41.49
N LEU A 704 -29.58 24.61 -42.53
CA LEU A 704 -29.52 23.73 -43.70
C LEU A 704 -29.11 22.30 -43.32
N ILE A 705 -28.10 22.14 -42.46
CA ILE A 705 -27.60 20.84 -41.99
C ILE A 705 -28.66 20.13 -41.15
N ILE A 706 -29.26 20.82 -40.17
CA ILE A 706 -30.28 20.26 -39.28
C ILE A 706 -31.50 19.81 -40.08
N ASN A 707 -31.98 20.64 -41.01
CA ASN A 707 -33.11 20.28 -41.89
C ASN A 707 -32.81 19.06 -42.76
N THR A 708 -31.58 18.96 -43.28
CA THR A 708 -31.15 17.80 -44.09
C THR A 708 -31.04 16.53 -43.26
N ILE A 709 -30.53 16.61 -42.02
CA ILE A 709 -30.46 15.45 -41.12
C ILE A 709 -31.87 14.99 -40.72
N LYS A 710 -32.78 15.93 -40.39
CA LYS A 710 -34.18 15.62 -40.06
C LYS A 710 -34.92 14.98 -41.24
N ALA A 711 -34.66 15.42 -42.47
CA ALA A 711 -35.27 14.86 -43.68
C ALA A 711 -34.70 13.46 -44.06
N HIS A 712 -33.50 13.12 -43.58
CA HIS A 712 -32.80 11.88 -43.91
C HIS A 712 -32.22 11.17 -42.67
N PRO A 713 -33.08 10.68 -41.76
CA PRO A 713 -32.63 10.03 -40.53
C PRO A 713 -31.83 8.75 -40.83
N GLY A 714 -30.76 8.52 -40.06
CA GLY A 714 -29.94 7.30 -40.14
C GLY A 714 -28.84 7.29 -41.22
N LYS A 715 -28.67 8.36 -42.00
CA LYS A 715 -27.57 8.49 -42.97
C LYS A 715 -26.23 8.80 -42.29
N SER A 716 -25.15 8.23 -42.84
CA SER A 716 -23.79 8.48 -42.37
C SER A 716 -23.30 9.90 -42.73
N SER A 717 -22.30 10.41 -42.01
CA SER A 717 -21.75 11.75 -42.26
C SER A 717 -21.21 11.93 -43.69
N SER A 718 -20.71 10.85 -44.32
CA SER A 718 -20.24 10.87 -45.71
C SER A 718 -21.39 11.02 -46.71
N GLU A 719 -22.53 10.36 -46.46
CA GLU A 719 -23.72 10.50 -47.31
C GLU A 719 -24.37 11.88 -47.15
N LEU A 720 -24.40 12.42 -45.92
CA LEU A 720 -24.86 13.78 -45.66
C LEU A 720 -23.96 14.82 -46.35
N LYS A 721 -22.64 14.62 -46.38
CA LYS A 721 -21.70 15.50 -47.11
C LYS A 721 -21.98 15.50 -48.62
N MET A 722 -22.36 14.36 -49.21
CA MET A 722 -22.74 14.31 -50.63
C MET A 722 -24.02 15.10 -50.92
N MET A 723 -24.98 15.12 -49.99
CA MET A 723 -26.25 15.83 -50.12
C MET A 723 -26.12 17.34 -49.90
N LEU A 724 -25.30 17.74 -48.92
CA LEU A 724 -25.09 19.14 -48.53
C LEU A 724 -24.12 19.89 -49.45
N GLY A 725 -23.39 19.17 -50.31
CA GLY A 725 -22.49 19.74 -51.31
C GLY A 725 -21.11 20.15 -50.77
N ALA A 726 -20.31 20.72 -51.67
CA ALA A 726 -18.90 21.04 -51.38
C ALA A 726 -18.73 22.11 -50.29
N SER A 727 -19.70 23.01 -50.11
CA SER A 727 -19.64 24.16 -49.20
C SER A 727 -19.74 23.83 -47.70
N ILE A 728 -20.10 22.59 -47.32
CA ILE A 728 -20.33 22.20 -45.92
C ILE A 728 -19.33 21.13 -45.46
N ASP A 729 -18.32 21.46 -44.67
CA ASP A 729 -17.31 20.49 -44.21
C ASP A 729 -17.79 19.47 -43.17
N TYR A 730 -17.04 18.38 -43.04
CA TYR A 730 -17.35 17.29 -42.10
C TYR A 730 -17.52 17.74 -40.63
N PRO A 731 -16.73 18.68 -40.09
CA PRO A 731 -16.97 19.21 -38.75
C PRO A 731 -18.35 19.88 -38.60
N HIS A 732 -18.81 20.61 -39.61
CA HIS A 732 -20.13 21.25 -39.62
C HIS A 732 -21.27 20.24 -39.50
N ILE A 733 -21.17 19.11 -40.21
CA ILE A 733 -22.15 18.02 -40.14
C ILE A 733 -22.19 17.43 -38.72
N LYS A 734 -21.03 17.26 -38.08
CA LYS A 734 -20.95 16.77 -36.69
C LYS A 734 -21.53 17.75 -35.67
N ILE A 735 -21.39 19.06 -35.89
CA ILE A 735 -22.05 20.08 -35.05
C ILE A 735 -23.58 19.92 -35.14
N GLY A 736 -24.13 19.83 -36.36
CA GLY A 736 -25.57 19.64 -36.55
C GLY A 736 -26.11 18.33 -35.95
N GLN A 737 -25.34 17.24 -36.02
CA GLN A 737 -25.67 15.98 -35.32
C GLN A 737 -25.69 16.17 -33.80
N LYS A 738 -24.72 16.91 -33.25
CA LYS A 738 -24.62 17.15 -31.80
C LYS A 738 -25.76 18.01 -31.26
N VAL A 739 -26.18 19.03 -32.01
CA VAL A 739 -27.35 19.87 -31.66
C VAL A 739 -28.64 19.03 -31.62
N LEU A 740 -28.76 18.01 -32.47
CA LEU A 740 -29.91 17.10 -32.46
C LEU A 740 -29.86 16.05 -31.34
N GLU A 741 -28.67 15.67 -30.86
CA GLU A 741 -28.50 14.78 -29.69
C GLU A 741 -28.83 15.49 -28.37
N ASN A 742 -28.53 16.79 -28.27
CA ASN A 742 -28.78 17.64 -27.11
C ASN A 742 -29.74 18.78 -27.51
N PRO A 743 -31.06 18.53 -27.64
CA PRO A 743 -32.01 19.61 -27.90
C PRO A 743 -31.98 20.58 -26.72
N VAL A 744 -31.39 21.77 -26.94
CA VAL A 744 -31.48 22.88 -26.00
C VAL A 744 -32.96 23.15 -25.77
N HIS A 745 -33.38 23.20 -24.51
CA HIS A 745 -34.74 23.56 -24.12
C HIS A 745 -35.09 24.92 -24.73
N ASP A 746 -36.10 24.96 -25.60
CA ASP A 746 -36.88 26.18 -25.85
C ASP A 746 -37.52 26.68 -24.54
#